data_AF-A0A0G4FZ92-F1
#
_entry.id   AF-A0A0G4FZ92-F1
#
_cell.length_a   1.000
_cell.length_b   1.000
_cell.length_c   1.000
_cell.angle_alpha   90.00
_cell.angle_beta   90.00
_cell.angle_gamma   90.00
#
_symmetry.space_group_name_H-M   'P 1'
#
loop_
_entity.id
_entity.type
_entity.pdbx_description
1 polymer ?
#
loop_
_entity_poly.entity_id
_entity_poly.type
_entity_poly.pdbx_seq_one_letter_code
_entity_poly.pdbx_strand_id
1 'polypeptide(L)'
;MGGVRTLYASGGGGVKSLKMRDLLRKKKERRKITVITAYDFIGAQVANSAMLDCILVGDSLANVVLGHARTNQIGMDEMLYHCKSVTRGNSRCFVIGDMPFGSYSTVDRAVQNAIRFVNEGGVAAVKIEGPMYEQIKAVSQLTPVVGHTGVLPQTAENFLARGKTAKDAQYLVEEAQALEAAGCCMIVLEKVCSEVAEEISRRLTIPTIGIGAGPHCDGQVLVWHDVLGLQSPGSLSLKFVRRFGDGWRQTAKAVEEYATAVERETFPHPQHNSFLMDPGERDAFIRWTEGEPLSPADVVVDQGGEPALSASGVGGMVAGGLKRVLVIGSGGMASLVAYMLATKGDVAVTVATRWQQQASAISSGGGLSCVDPLGNPHGPPVTLDVVTDDTTLPQGAFDLAIILIKSADTERAAKLARRAVRPDGCVLSLQNGLDAPLELKKAFKGRDGPKLLLGTTTNGALVRAGDEGRVWRMGEGETVIGAAERKDEACVERVRDLLNAAALTTRTVRSQDVLETIWHKLAINAVVNPLTALYGVNNGALTRPHFEPLISQIAQEVSEVGRARGIRLPEGSNLVKVVQRAAETTAANTSSMRTDVENRLPTEISAICGAIASEARKVGLSAPVNEMLVHLIKALEEQRQTTPPAPASPPLPPQPTAAKETHAALAPTAAATSPPMATRVCKTPSELMGVRSTLPASARVAFVPFLGGLHDGHMALLDEASRRGDRVWTSLFLNQLQFQSAKDFETYPMRLDEDIAKLRDRNVEVIFTPNVQDIYPTAEDSFPARVDFAGIEAVDGEGKERPGFFRGIGTVLTKFFAWTRPSVVVFGQKDFLQTVIVRKLCAEFFPDVEVAVVPTVREKDGLAFASRNARLTPEERKRAPLIYQTLQAVEAQHRRGERDAGVLTEAGRVFAASHGLSVDYITVCDLYTGKAADVLQPTKSYCVAIGASVGPSCRLVDNIVLEAPKGDSAQQRQQQSGWMASWLGAGK
;
A
#
# COMPACT_ATOMS: atom_id res chain seq x y z
N MET A 1 34.63 25.42 -28.88
CA MET A 1 33.18 25.13 -29.00
C MET A 1 32.42 26.10 -28.07
N GLY A 2 31.16 26.44 -28.37
CA GLY A 2 30.41 27.40 -27.54
C GLY A 2 30.09 26.83 -26.16
N GLY A 3 30.34 27.60 -25.11
CA GLY A 3 30.10 27.16 -23.73
C GLY A 3 28.62 26.98 -23.42
N VAL A 4 28.30 25.92 -22.66
CA VAL A 4 26.97 25.75 -22.05
C VAL A 4 26.72 26.94 -21.12
N ARG A 5 25.54 27.57 -21.22
CA ARG A 5 25.20 28.71 -20.36
C ARG A 5 24.79 28.22 -18.98
N THR A 6 25.75 28.19 -18.07
CA THR A 6 25.58 27.72 -16.68
C THR A 6 24.53 28.54 -15.92
N LEU A 7 23.31 28.00 -15.79
CA LEU A 7 22.23 28.59 -14.98
C LEU A 7 22.40 28.30 -13.47
N TYR A 8 23.61 28.55 -12.95
CA TYR A 8 23.94 28.58 -11.53
C TYR A 8 24.47 29.97 -11.09
N ALA A 9 23.99 31.02 -11.75
CA ALA A 9 24.23 32.41 -11.35
C ALA A 9 23.09 32.91 -10.43
N SER A 10 23.43 33.26 -9.20
CA SER A 10 22.53 33.89 -8.24
C SER A 10 22.21 35.34 -8.66
N GLY A 11 21.03 35.59 -9.23
CA GLY A 11 20.67 36.95 -9.61
C GLY A 11 19.30 37.17 -10.25
N GLY A 12 18.30 37.53 -9.44
CA GLY A 12 17.25 38.54 -9.71
C GLY A 12 16.29 38.43 -10.91
N GLY A 13 16.54 37.59 -11.92
CA GLY A 13 15.83 37.58 -13.20
C GLY A 13 15.15 36.25 -13.51
N GLY A 14 14.01 35.97 -12.87
CA GLY A 14 13.27 34.72 -13.05
C GLY A 14 12.89 34.43 -14.51
N VAL A 15 13.55 33.43 -15.11
CA VAL A 15 13.33 33.04 -16.49
C VAL A 15 11.96 32.37 -16.62
N LYS A 16 11.01 33.07 -17.26
CA LYS A 16 9.60 32.66 -17.30
C LYS A 16 9.40 31.38 -18.11
N SER A 17 8.63 30.45 -17.56
CA SER A 17 8.17 29.25 -18.27
C SER A 17 7.39 29.60 -19.54
N LEU A 18 7.71 28.89 -20.63
CA LEU A 18 7.13 29.09 -21.95
C LEU A 18 5.66 28.64 -21.95
N LYS A 19 4.81 29.40 -22.68
CA LYS A 19 3.41 29.06 -22.89
C LYS A 19 3.13 28.88 -24.39
N MET A 20 2.04 28.19 -24.74
CA MET A 20 1.72 27.89 -26.15
C MET A 20 1.70 29.13 -27.06
N ARG A 21 1.29 30.30 -26.55
CA ARG A 21 1.36 31.60 -27.25
C ARG A 21 2.76 32.00 -27.71
N ASP A 22 3.80 31.60 -26.99
CA ASP A 22 5.20 31.92 -27.28
C ASP A 22 5.74 31.00 -28.40
N LEU A 23 5.22 29.78 -28.49
CA LEU A 23 5.48 28.82 -29.58
C LEU A 23 4.72 29.21 -30.86
N LEU A 24 3.46 29.65 -30.74
CA LEU A 24 2.70 30.28 -31.84
C LEU A 24 3.38 31.54 -32.36
N ARG A 25 3.95 32.37 -31.47
CA ARG A 25 4.76 33.52 -31.87
C ARG A 25 6.02 33.08 -32.64
N LYS A 26 6.72 32.03 -32.19
CA LYS A 26 7.86 31.46 -32.94
C LYS A 26 7.51 31.06 -34.38
N LYS A 27 6.37 30.39 -34.62
CA LYS A 27 5.88 30.09 -35.97
C LYS A 27 5.68 31.37 -36.81
N LYS A 28 5.01 32.38 -36.25
CA LYS A 28 4.78 33.67 -36.94
C LYS A 28 6.09 34.41 -37.24
N GLU A 29 7.08 34.32 -36.35
CA GLU A 29 8.45 34.82 -36.53
C GLU A 29 9.30 33.93 -37.47
N ARG A 30 8.77 32.81 -38.01
CA ARG A 30 9.49 31.76 -38.77
C ARG A 30 10.72 31.18 -38.04
N ARG A 31 10.74 31.23 -36.70
CA ARG A 31 11.83 30.73 -35.86
C ARG A 31 11.54 29.31 -35.41
N LYS A 32 12.47 28.39 -35.70
CA LYS A 32 12.29 26.97 -35.42
C LYS A 32 12.06 26.70 -33.93
N ILE A 33 11.13 25.78 -33.65
CA ILE A 33 10.82 25.25 -32.32
C ILE A 33 11.71 24.02 -32.07
N THR A 34 12.34 23.97 -30.91
CA THR A 34 13.24 22.91 -30.48
C THR A 34 12.55 22.04 -29.44
N VAL A 35 12.33 20.77 -29.79
CA VAL A 35 11.70 19.78 -28.91
C VAL A 35 12.69 18.63 -28.71
N ILE A 36 12.76 18.11 -27.50
CA ILE A 36 13.48 16.86 -27.19
C ILE A 36 12.59 16.01 -26.31
N THR A 37 12.75 14.69 -26.32
CA THR A 37 12.19 13.90 -25.22
C THR A 37 13.05 14.04 -23.96
N ALA A 38 12.44 13.88 -22.80
CA ALA A 38 13.14 13.61 -21.55
C ALA A 38 12.22 12.83 -20.62
N TYR A 39 12.80 12.10 -19.67
CA TYR A 39 12.07 11.12 -18.86
C TYR A 39 12.31 11.26 -17.36
N ASP A 40 13.24 12.12 -16.94
CA ASP A 40 13.58 12.35 -15.55
C ASP A 40 13.93 13.82 -15.24
N PHE A 41 14.21 14.06 -13.97
CA PHE A 41 14.61 15.35 -13.41
C PHE A 41 15.90 15.93 -14.01
N ILE A 42 16.91 15.11 -14.30
CA ILE A 42 18.22 15.53 -14.81
C ILE A 42 18.15 15.86 -16.30
N GLY A 43 17.49 15.02 -17.10
CA GLY A 43 17.22 15.30 -18.51
C GLY A 43 16.44 16.61 -18.69
N ALA A 44 15.46 16.88 -17.81
CA ALA A 44 14.77 18.16 -17.77
C ALA A 44 15.70 19.36 -17.42
N GLN A 45 16.58 19.23 -16.43
CA GLN A 45 17.56 20.29 -16.10
C GLN A 45 18.54 20.57 -17.25
N VAL A 46 19.01 19.55 -17.94
CA VAL A 46 19.90 19.70 -19.11
C VAL A 46 19.15 20.31 -20.29
N ALA A 47 17.90 19.92 -20.56
CA ALA A 47 17.07 20.53 -21.60
C ALA A 47 16.82 22.04 -21.35
N ASN A 48 16.60 22.43 -20.10
CA ASN A 48 16.51 23.84 -19.70
C ASN A 48 17.85 24.58 -19.86
N SER A 49 18.98 23.95 -19.49
CA SER A 49 20.33 24.53 -19.66
C SER A 49 20.73 24.68 -21.13
N ALA A 50 20.24 23.80 -22.01
CA ALA A 50 20.34 23.90 -23.46
C ALA A 50 19.33 24.89 -24.08
N MET A 51 18.49 25.55 -23.27
CA MET A 51 17.49 26.55 -23.66
C MET A 51 16.41 26.07 -24.65
N LEU A 52 16.17 24.76 -24.72
CA LEU A 52 15.20 24.13 -25.63
C LEU A 52 13.77 24.62 -25.37
N ASP A 53 12.90 24.64 -26.37
CA ASP A 53 11.55 25.22 -26.21
C ASP A 53 10.57 24.28 -25.51
N CYS A 54 10.63 22.98 -25.84
CA CYS A 54 9.69 21.99 -25.34
C CYS A 54 10.39 20.70 -24.88
N ILE A 55 9.81 20.04 -23.89
CA ILE A 55 10.15 18.68 -23.48
C ILE A 55 8.92 17.80 -23.75
N LEU A 56 9.09 16.68 -24.43
CA LEU A 56 8.02 15.72 -24.71
C LEU A 56 8.26 14.41 -23.93
N VAL A 57 7.43 14.13 -22.94
CA VAL A 57 7.45 12.87 -22.18
C VAL A 57 6.71 11.83 -23.01
N GLY A 58 7.42 11.23 -23.97
CA GLY A 58 6.85 10.38 -25.01
C GLY A 58 6.83 8.88 -24.67
N ASP A 59 5.87 8.15 -25.24
CA ASP A 59 5.69 6.70 -25.03
C ASP A 59 6.90 5.84 -25.42
N SER A 60 7.77 6.34 -26.30
CA SER A 60 9.16 5.89 -26.53
C SER A 60 9.93 5.50 -25.26
N LEU A 61 9.61 6.11 -24.12
CA LEU A 61 9.99 5.73 -22.74
C LEU A 61 9.98 4.21 -22.53
N ALA A 62 8.94 3.54 -23.02
CA ALA A 62 8.76 2.09 -22.95
C ALA A 62 9.98 1.34 -23.49
N ASN A 63 10.47 1.72 -24.68
CA ASN A 63 11.59 1.05 -25.32
C ASN A 63 12.95 1.50 -24.75
N VAL A 64 13.14 2.81 -24.56
CA VAL A 64 14.47 3.39 -24.29
C VAL A 64 14.83 3.52 -22.80
N VAL A 65 13.88 3.29 -21.89
CA VAL A 65 14.12 3.26 -20.43
C VAL A 65 13.60 1.97 -19.80
N LEU A 66 12.39 1.52 -20.16
CA LEU A 66 11.74 0.35 -19.54
C LEU A 66 12.03 -0.99 -20.25
N GLY A 67 12.77 -0.98 -21.36
CA GLY A 67 13.17 -2.18 -22.10
C GLY A 67 12.03 -2.95 -22.78
N HIS A 68 10.85 -2.36 -22.92
CA HIS A 68 9.69 -2.97 -23.58
C HIS A 68 9.93 -3.14 -25.10
N ALA A 69 9.21 -4.08 -25.71
CA ALA A 69 9.32 -4.37 -27.14
C ALA A 69 8.49 -3.40 -28.02
N ARG A 70 7.45 -2.77 -27.47
CA ARG A 70 6.57 -1.81 -28.17
C ARG A 70 6.17 -0.64 -27.25
N THR A 71 5.98 0.55 -27.83
CA THR A 71 5.50 1.75 -27.10
C THR A 71 4.15 1.53 -26.44
N ASN A 72 3.23 0.82 -27.10
CA ASN A 72 1.88 0.56 -26.60
C ASN A 72 1.78 -0.42 -25.41
N GLN A 73 2.91 -0.82 -24.82
CA GLN A 73 2.93 -1.61 -23.57
C GLN A 73 2.88 -0.74 -22.30
N ILE A 74 3.15 0.56 -22.40
CA ILE A 74 3.26 1.45 -21.23
C ILE A 74 1.90 1.95 -20.72
N GLY A 75 1.74 1.97 -19.40
CA GLY A 75 0.51 2.36 -18.70
C GLY A 75 0.40 3.85 -18.39
N MET A 76 -0.82 4.26 -17.99
CA MET A 76 -1.13 5.62 -17.55
C MET A 76 -0.23 6.08 -16.38
N ASP A 77 -0.08 5.24 -15.35
CA ASP A 77 0.56 5.66 -14.11
C ASP A 77 2.09 5.76 -14.23
N GLU A 78 2.70 4.97 -15.13
CA GLU A 78 4.11 5.08 -15.53
C GLU A 78 4.36 6.39 -16.28
N MET A 79 3.53 6.71 -17.28
CA MET A 79 3.61 7.99 -18.00
C MET A 79 3.42 9.19 -17.05
N LEU A 80 2.50 9.10 -16.09
CA LEU A 80 2.30 10.12 -15.07
C LEU A 80 3.49 10.21 -14.09
N TYR A 81 4.14 9.11 -13.72
CA TYR A 81 5.35 9.11 -12.90
C TYR A 81 6.51 9.84 -13.60
N HIS A 82 6.76 9.53 -14.87
CA HIS A 82 7.82 10.19 -15.64
C HIS A 82 7.49 11.66 -15.92
N CYS A 83 6.22 12.01 -16.17
CA CYS A 83 5.78 13.40 -16.22
C CYS A 83 6.08 14.13 -14.90
N LYS A 84 5.69 13.57 -13.75
CA LYS A 84 6.00 14.10 -12.40
C LYS A 84 7.51 14.28 -12.18
N SER A 85 8.35 13.43 -12.76
CA SER A 85 9.82 13.52 -12.65
C SER A 85 10.38 14.68 -13.47
N VAL A 86 9.97 14.76 -14.74
CA VAL A 86 10.36 15.82 -15.69
C VAL A 86 9.88 17.20 -15.24
N THR A 87 8.63 17.32 -14.77
CA THR A 87 8.07 18.63 -14.39
C THR A 87 8.69 19.19 -13.11
N ARG A 88 9.14 18.34 -12.17
CA ARG A 88 9.99 18.76 -11.03
C ARG A 88 11.37 19.28 -11.47
N GLY A 89 11.95 18.71 -12.52
CA GLY A 89 13.23 19.15 -13.08
C GLY A 89 13.12 20.34 -14.04
N ASN A 90 11.89 20.78 -14.34
CA ASN A 90 11.65 21.78 -15.37
C ASN A 90 11.44 23.19 -14.80
N SER A 91 12.29 24.14 -15.23
CA SER A 91 12.19 25.55 -14.87
C SER A 91 11.61 26.45 -15.96
N ARG A 92 11.71 26.07 -17.25
CA ARG A 92 11.35 26.94 -18.39
C ARG A 92 10.62 26.26 -19.55
N CYS A 93 10.94 25.01 -19.90
CA CYS A 93 10.44 24.38 -21.13
C CYS A 93 8.92 24.15 -21.08
N PHE A 94 8.26 24.17 -22.24
CA PHE A 94 6.87 23.75 -22.37
C PHE A 94 6.80 22.22 -22.36
N VAL A 95 6.25 21.62 -21.30
CA VAL A 95 6.21 20.15 -21.14
C VAL A 95 4.94 19.58 -21.76
N ILE A 96 5.11 18.59 -22.64
CA ILE A 96 4.05 17.83 -23.29
C ILE A 96 4.10 16.41 -22.72
N GLY A 97 2.95 15.85 -22.31
CA GLY A 97 2.83 14.44 -21.92
C GLY A 97 2.10 13.63 -22.98
N ASP A 98 2.67 12.53 -23.45
CA ASP A 98 1.97 11.63 -24.37
C ASP A 98 0.93 10.82 -23.63
N MET A 99 -0.31 10.82 -24.12
CA MET A 99 -1.32 9.91 -23.63
C MET A 99 -1.04 8.50 -24.18
N PRO A 100 -0.88 7.46 -23.34
CA PRO A 100 -0.57 6.11 -23.80
C PRO A 100 -1.76 5.45 -24.52
N PHE A 101 -1.47 4.39 -25.26
CA PHE A 101 -2.45 3.68 -26.08
C PHE A 101 -3.71 3.27 -25.28
N GLY A 102 -4.89 3.47 -25.87
CA GLY A 102 -6.18 3.13 -25.25
C GLY A 102 -6.65 4.08 -24.13
N SER A 103 -5.80 4.97 -23.60
CA SER A 103 -6.20 5.94 -22.56
C SER A 103 -7.19 7.01 -23.05
N TYR A 104 -7.26 7.21 -24.36
CA TYR A 104 -8.20 8.11 -25.06
C TYR A 104 -9.19 7.35 -25.97
N SER A 105 -9.48 6.08 -25.66
CA SER A 105 -10.37 5.23 -26.49
C SER A 105 -11.83 5.71 -26.58
N THR A 106 -12.26 6.60 -25.69
CA THR A 106 -13.55 7.29 -25.71
C THR A 106 -13.36 8.75 -25.26
N VAL A 107 -14.33 9.62 -25.55
CA VAL A 107 -14.30 11.04 -25.15
C VAL A 107 -14.12 11.19 -23.62
N ASP A 108 -14.93 10.49 -22.83
CA ASP A 108 -14.85 10.55 -21.36
C ASP A 108 -13.48 10.11 -20.82
N ARG A 109 -12.90 9.05 -21.39
CA ARG A 109 -11.57 8.55 -21.00
C ARG A 109 -10.47 9.54 -21.37
N ALA A 110 -10.56 10.12 -22.57
CA ALA A 110 -9.61 11.15 -23.01
C ALA A 110 -9.64 12.36 -22.09
N VAL A 111 -10.84 12.86 -21.76
CA VAL A 111 -11.06 13.96 -20.81
C VAL A 111 -10.51 13.64 -19.42
N GLN A 112 -10.90 12.50 -18.83
CA GLN A 112 -10.46 12.11 -17.50
C GLN A 112 -8.93 11.94 -17.42
N ASN A 113 -8.31 11.25 -18.38
CA ASN A 113 -6.87 11.03 -18.38
C ASN A 113 -6.07 12.31 -18.70
N ALA A 114 -6.58 13.20 -19.57
CA ALA A 114 -5.95 14.50 -19.79
C ALA A 114 -5.97 15.40 -18.54
N ILE A 115 -7.05 15.36 -17.76
CA ILE A 115 -7.13 16.03 -16.44
C ILE A 115 -6.06 15.44 -15.49
N ARG A 116 -5.83 14.12 -15.49
CA ARG A 116 -4.74 13.50 -14.71
C ARG A 116 -3.36 13.97 -15.18
N PHE A 117 -3.10 14.05 -16.49
CA PHE A 117 -1.82 14.56 -17.01
C PHE A 117 -1.53 15.99 -16.56
N VAL A 118 -2.52 16.88 -16.56
CA VAL A 118 -2.36 18.26 -16.08
C VAL A 118 -2.20 18.30 -14.55
N ASN A 119 -3.15 17.74 -13.80
CA ASN A 119 -3.22 17.90 -12.34
C ASN A 119 -2.19 17.05 -11.60
N GLU A 120 -1.96 15.81 -12.03
CA GLU A 120 -0.97 14.92 -11.42
C GLU A 120 0.39 15.02 -12.10
N GLY A 121 0.42 15.03 -13.43
CA GLY A 121 1.66 15.03 -14.22
C GLY A 121 2.37 16.39 -14.24
N GLY A 122 1.61 17.48 -14.10
CA GLY A 122 2.10 18.86 -14.17
C GLY A 122 2.41 19.34 -15.59
N VAL A 123 1.95 18.64 -16.63
CA VAL A 123 2.27 18.97 -18.03
C VAL A 123 1.45 20.15 -18.54
N ALA A 124 2.01 20.91 -19.48
CA ALA A 124 1.39 22.10 -20.07
C ALA A 124 0.55 21.80 -21.33
N ALA A 125 0.64 20.58 -21.86
CA ALA A 125 -0.16 20.05 -22.96
C ALA A 125 -0.16 18.50 -22.93
N VAL A 126 -1.16 17.88 -23.56
CA VAL A 126 -1.18 16.43 -23.81
C VAL A 126 -1.06 16.10 -25.30
N LYS A 127 -0.40 14.99 -25.66
CA LYS A 127 -0.39 14.46 -27.04
C LYS A 127 -1.37 13.30 -27.21
N ILE A 128 -2.12 13.31 -28.31
CA ILE A 128 -3.07 12.28 -28.76
C ILE A 128 -2.72 11.88 -30.20
N GLU A 129 -2.78 10.58 -30.54
CA GLU A 129 -2.42 10.08 -31.88
C GLU A 129 -3.64 9.80 -32.78
N GLY A 130 -3.50 10.15 -34.06
CA GLY A 130 -4.47 9.83 -35.11
C GLY A 130 -5.73 10.69 -35.12
N PRO A 131 -6.73 10.33 -35.95
CA PRO A 131 -7.93 11.11 -36.24
C PRO A 131 -8.99 11.06 -35.12
N MET A 132 -8.56 11.28 -33.87
CA MET A 132 -9.38 11.23 -32.65
C MET A 132 -10.14 12.54 -32.43
N TYR A 133 -10.82 13.04 -33.47
CA TYR A 133 -11.31 14.42 -33.55
C TYR A 133 -12.28 14.80 -32.42
N GLU A 134 -13.16 13.89 -31.99
CA GLU A 134 -14.12 14.16 -30.91
C GLU A 134 -13.43 14.24 -29.54
N GLN A 135 -12.48 13.35 -29.29
CA GLN A 135 -11.65 13.35 -28.08
C GLN A 135 -10.79 14.61 -28.01
N ILE A 136 -10.13 14.96 -29.12
CA ILE A 136 -9.31 16.17 -29.24
C ILE A 136 -10.17 17.41 -28.98
N LYS A 137 -11.37 17.50 -29.56
CA LYS A 137 -12.31 18.62 -29.39
C LYS A 137 -12.88 18.76 -27.98
N ALA A 138 -12.99 17.66 -27.23
CA ALA A 138 -13.37 17.70 -25.83
C ALA A 138 -12.19 18.09 -24.92
N VAL A 139 -11.01 17.50 -25.14
CA VAL A 139 -9.82 17.76 -24.33
C VAL A 139 -9.27 19.17 -24.56
N SER A 140 -9.34 19.71 -25.78
CA SER A 140 -8.86 21.07 -26.13
C SER A 140 -9.63 22.20 -25.43
N GLN A 141 -10.81 21.92 -24.87
CA GLN A 141 -11.56 22.86 -24.03
C GLN A 141 -10.99 22.96 -22.61
N LEU A 142 -10.14 22.01 -22.20
CA LEU A 142 -9.60 21.87 -20.85
C LEU A 142 -8.09 22.14 -20.80
N THR A 143 -7.34 21.67 -21.81
CA THR A 143 -5.88 21.76 -21.87
C THR A 143 -5.38 21.77 -23.32
N PRO A 144 -4.24 22.40 -23.66
CA PRO A 144 -3.72 22.38 -25.01
C PRO A 144 -3.42 20.95 -25.50
N VAL A 145 -3.88 20.61 -26.70
CA VAL A 145 -3.68 19.27 -27.31
C VAL A 145 -2.67 19.33 -28.45
N VAL A 146 -1.69 18.43 -28.42
CA VAL A 146 -0.77 18.17 -29.53
C VAL A 146 -1.28 16.97 -30.32
N GLY A 147 -1.62 17.17 -31.59
CA GLY A 147 -2.02 16.06 -32.48
C GLY A 147 -0.82 15.30 -33.03
N HIS A 148 -1.04 14.10 -33.57
CA HIS A 148 -0.01 13.36 -34.33
C HIS A 148 -0.63 12.71 -35.57
N THR A 149 -0.03 12.95 -36.74
CA THR A 149 -0.35 12.31 -38.03
C THR A 149 0.94 11.87 -38.75
N GLY A 150 0.82 10.93 -39.70
CA GLY A 150 1.92 10.28 -40.40
C GLY A 150 1.98 8.78 -40.09
N VAL A 151 3.10 8.32 -39.55
CA VAL A 151 3.18 7.01 -38.86
C VAL A 151 2.73 7.23 -37.41
N LEU A 152 1.89 6.34 -36.87
CA LEU A 152 1.37 6.44 -35.50
C LEU A 152 1.95 5.29 -34.66
N PRO A 153 3.01 5.51 -33.85
CA PRO A 153 3.70 4.44 -33.13
C PRO A 153 2.81 3.57 -32.24
N GLN A 154 1.70 4.11 -31.71
CA GLN A 154 0.79 3.35 -30.85
C GLN A 154 -0.06 2.30 -31.59
N THR A 155 -0.23 2.42 -32.91
CA THR A 155 -1.12 1.58 -33.74
C THR A 155 -0.49 1.01 -35.01
N ALA A 156 0.68 1.48 -35.43
CA ALA A 156 1.30 1.08 -36.69
C ALA A 156 1.88 -0.34 -36.66
N GLU A 157 1.42 -1.21 -37.56
CA GLU A 157 2.00 -2.54 -37.80
C GLU A 157 3.40 -2.48 -38.43
N ASN A 158 3.71 -1.38 -39.12
CA ASN A 158 5.01 -1.13 -39.75
C ASN A 158 5.32 0.37 -39.77
N PHE A 159 6.61 0.71 -39.73
CA PHE A 159 7.09 2.09 -39.62
C PHE A 159 7.56 2.68 -40.96
N LEU A 160 6.85 2.39 -42.06
CA LEU A 160 7.17 2.90 -43.39
C LEU A 160 6.73 4.36 -43.58
N ALA A 161 7.55 5.15 -44.30
CA ALA A 161 7.27 6.56 -44.56
C ALA A 161 6.00 6.78 -45.41
N ARG A 162 5.20 7.78 -45.00
CA ARG A 162 3.90 8.18 -45.56
C ARG A 162 4.02 9.42 -46.46
N GLY A 163 3.01 9.67 -47.29
CA GLY A 163 2.99 10.77 -48.26
C GLY A 163 3.63 10.44 -49.62
N LYS A 164 3.95 9.17 -49.89
CA LYS A 164 4.66 8.72 -51.11
C LYS A 164 3.82 8.73 -52.40
N THR A 165 2.53 9.02 -52.31
CA THR A 165 1.63 9.12 -53.46
C THR A 165 0.74 10.34 -53.28
N ALA A 166 0.28 10.94 -54.38
CA ALA A 166 -0.58 12.13 -54.32
C ALA A 166 -1.84 11.91 -53.45
N LYS A 167 -2.42 10.71 -53.44
CA LYS A 167 -3.59 10.36 -52.62
C LYS A 167 -3.26 10.28 -51.11
N ASP A 168 -2.13 9.68 -50.75
CA ASP A 168 -1.68 9.60 -49.35
C ASP A 168 -1.21 10.98 -48.85
N ALA A 169 -0.58 11.79 -49.72
CA ALA A 169 -0.23 13.18 -49.45
C ALA A 169 -1.46 14.05 -49.22
N GLN A 170 -2.48 13.94 -50.08
CA GLN A 170 -3.77 14.63 -49.91
C GLN A 170 -4.42 14.26 -48.57
N TYR A 171 -4.50 12.96 -48.26
CA TYR A 171 -5.08 12.49 -46.99
C TYR A 171 -4.37 13.09 -45.77
N LEU A 172 -3.03 13.11 -45.74
CA LEU A 172 -2.27 13.70 -44.62
C LEU A 172 -2.51 15.21 -44.48
N VAL A 173 -2.68 15.93 -45.60
CA VAL A 173 -3.03 17.36 -45.58
C VAL A 173 -4.44 17.57 -45.02
N GLU A 174 -5.41 16.78 -45.47
CA GLU A 174 -6.80 16.85 -45.01
C GLU A 174 -6.93 16.45 -43.53
N GLU A 175 -6.25 15.38 -43.08
CA GLU A 175 -6.18 14.95 -41.67
C GLU A 175 -5.50 16.02 -40.80
N ALA A 176 -4.38 16.60 -41.23
CA ALA A 176 -3.71 17.66 -40.47
C ALA A 176 -4.58 18.93 -40.32
N GLN A 177 -5.33 19.30 -41.38
CA GLN A 177 -6.30 20.41 -41.31
C GLN A 177 -7.51 20.06 -40.42
N ALA A 178 -7.97 18.80 -40.42
CA ALA A 178 -9.02 18.33 -39.52
C ALA A 178 -8.59 18.28 -38.04
N LEU A 179 -7.32 17.95 -37.76
CA LEU A 179 -6.73 18.00 -36.42
C LEU A 179 -6.63 19.45 -35.90
N GLU A 180 -6.23 20.41 -36.74
CA GLU A 180 -6.29 21.85 -36.39
C GLU A 180 -7.74 22.29 -36.12
N ALA A 181 -8.69 21.93 -36.98
CA ALA A 181 -10.11 22.25 -36.81
C ALA A 181 -10.75 21.57 -35.59
N ALA A 182 -10.23 20.41 -35.15
CA ALA A 182 -10.64 19.73 -33.92
C ALA A 182 -10.11 20.42 -32.65
N GLY A 183 -9.13 21.33 -32.75
CA GLY A 183 -8.60 22.10 -31.61
C GLY A 183 -7.18 21.73 -31.18
N CYS A 184 -6.41 21.00 -31.99
CA CYS A 184 -4.96 20.85 -31.75
C CYS A 184 -4.28 22.24 -31.75
N CYS A 185 -3.41 22.49 -30.79
CA CYS A 185 -2.59 23.71 -30.73
C CYS A 185 -1.23 23.56 -31.42
N MET A 186 -0.83 22.33 -31.73
CA MET A 186 0.41 21.91 -32.37
C MET A 186 0.19 20.50 -32.97
N ILE A 187 0.92 20.13 -34.02
CA ILE A 187 0.87 18.78 -34.60
C ILE A 187 2.28 18.20 -34.80
N VAL A 188 2.49 16.96 -34.37
CA VAL A 188 3.67 16.16 -34.72
C VAL A 188 3.44 15.51 -36.10
N LEU A 189 4.49 15.47 -36.92
CA LEU A 189 4.52 14.79 -38.21
C LEU A 189 5.64 13.73 -38.18
N GLU A 190 5.30 12.44 -38.06
CA GLU A 190 6.29 11.35 -38.13
C GLU A 190 6.40 10.73 -39.52
N LYS A 191 7.63 10.68 -40.05
CA LYS A 191 8.00 9.97 -41.30
C LYS A 191 7.13 10.33 -42.51
N VAL A 192 6.67 11.58 -42.57
CA VAL A 192 5.97 12.15 -43.73
C VAL A 192 7.00 12.60 -44.78
N CYS A 193 6.74 12.40 -46.07
CA CYS A 193 7.58 12.91 -47.15
C CYS A 193 7.76 14.44 -47.06
N SER A 194 8.99 14.94 -47.24
CA SER A 194 9.38 16.33 -46.92
C SER A 194 8.54 17.40 -47.63
N GLU A 195 8.15 17.16 -48.89
CA GLU A 195 7.28 18.04 -49.68
C GLU A 195 5.87 18.15 -49.09
N VAL A 196 5.33 17.04 -48.59
CA VAL A 196 4.01 16.97 -47.94
C VAL A 196 4.06 17.64 -46.57
N ALA A 197 5.14 17.42 -45.82
CA ALA A 197 5.36 18.08 -44.54
C ALA A 197 5.52 19.60 -44.69
N GLU A 198 6.20 20.08 -45.73
CA GLU A 198 6.26 21.51 -46.07
C GLU A 198 4.87 22.09 -46.37
N GLU A 199 4.08 21.42 -47.22
CA GLU A 199 2.74 21.88 -47.58
C GLU A 199 1.77 21.90 -46.39
N ILE A 200 1.84 20.92 -45.48
CA ILE A 200 1.11 20.95 -44.20
C ILE A 200 1.56 22.16 -43.36
N SER A 201 2.87 22.32 -43.17
CA SER A 201 3.46 23.41 -42.37
C SER A 201 3.07 24.80 -42.88
N ARG A 202 2.92 24.94 -44.20
CA ARG A 202 2.53 26.16 -44.91
C ARG A 202 1.03 26.46 -44.80
N ARG A 203 0.18 25.42 -44.71
CA ARG A 203 -1.29 25.56 -44.60
C ARG A 203 -1.76 25.85 -43.18
N LEU A 204 -1.23 25.13 -42.19
CA LEU A 204 -1.69 25.23 -40.81
C LEU A 204 -1.29 26.57 -40.16
N THR A 205 -2.18 27.10 -39.32
CA THR A 205 -1.91 28.28 -38.49
C THR A 205 -1.15 27.92 -37.21
N ILE A 206 -1.28 26.68 -36.75
CA ILE A 206 -0.55 26.08 -35.62
C ILE A 206 0.83 25.52 -36.01
N PRO A 207 1.74 25.27 -35.03
CA PRO A 207 3.09 24.76 -35.32
C PRO A 207 3.11 23.25 -35.59
N THR A 208 3.93 22.87 -36.56
CA THR A 208 4.27 21.50 -36.94
C THR A 208 5.63 21.10 -36.38
N ILE A 209 5.74 19.90 -35.81
CA ILE A 209 7.00 19.36 -35.27
C ILE A 209 7.35 18.09 -36.05
N GLY A 210 8.43 18.12 -36.83
CA GLY A 210 8.87 16.96 -37.61
C GLY A 210 9.66 15.95 -36.78
N ILE A 211 9.45 14.66 -37.03
CA ILE A 211 10.38 13.58 -36.68
C ILE A 211 10.54 12.65 -37.88
N GLY A 212 11.69 12.73 -38.54
CA GLY A 212 11.92 12.08 -39.83
C GLY A 212 11.09 12.66 -41.00
N ALA A 213 10.45 13.82 -40.82
CA ALA A 213 9.57 14.47 -41.81
C ALA A 213 10.20 15.63 -42.61
N GLY A 214 11.54 15.69 -42.66
CA GLY A 214 12.28 16.76 -43.33
C GLY A 214 12.37 18.08 -42.54
N PRO A 215 13.22 19.02 -42.98
CA PRO A 215 13.57 20.22 -42.21
C PRO A 215 12.52 21.35 -42.26
N HIS A 216 11.45 21.20 -43.05
CA HIS A 216 10.55 22.30 -43.40
C HIS A 216 9.56 22.64 -42.27
N CYS A 217 9.18 21.66 -41.44
CA CYS A 217 8.30 21.84 -40.27
C CYS A 217 8.73 22.98 -39.33
N ASP A 218 7.77 23.60 -38.65
CA ASP A 218 8.01 24.75 -37.74
C ASP A 218 8.96 24.40 -36.58
N GLY A 219 9.09 23.13 -36.23
CA GLY A 219 10.10 22.59 -35.32
C GLY A 219 10.49 21.16 -35.64
N GLN A 220 11.34 20.57 -34.80
CA GLN A 220 11.74 19.17 -34.88
C GLN A 220 11.78 18.55 -33.46
N VAL A 221 11.52 17.25 -33.36
CA VAL A 221 11.70 16.45 -32.13
C VAL A 221 12.64 15.27 -32.40
N LEU A 222 13.48 14.94 -31.41
CA LEU A 222 14.27 13.71 -31.39
C LEU A 222 14.31 13.14 -29.96
N VAL A 223 14.55 11.83 -29.85
CA VAL A 223 14.61 11.12 -28.57
C VAL A 223 15.91 11.44 -27.83
N TRP A 224 15.83 11.67 -26.52
CA TRP A 224 16.95 11.94 -25.62
C TRP A 224 18.18 11.04 -25.87
N HIS A 225 17.95 9.73 -25.84
CA HIS A 225 18.96 8.70 -25.99
C HIS A 225 19.59 8.64 -27.39
N ASP A 226 18.84 9.08 -28.42
CA ASP A 226 19.35 9.20 -29.79
C ASP A 226 20.21 10.45 -29.96
N VAL A 227 19.80 11.59 -29.40
CA VAL A 227 20.61 12.83 -29.39
C VAL A 227 21.96 12.57 -28.72
N LEU A 228 21.95 11.97 -27.53
CA LEU A 228 23.17 11.68 -26.77
C LEU A 228 23.96 10.47 -27.28
N GLY A 229 23.35 9.56 -28.06
CA GLY A 229 24.01 8.33 -28.50
C GLY A 229 24.22 7.32 -27.37
N LEU A 230 23.21 7.13 -26.51
CA LEU A 230 23.25 6.23 -25.34
C LEU A 230 22.89 4.76 -25.64
N GLN A 231 22.55 4.43 -26.89
CA GLN A 231 22.29 3.06 -27.33
C GLN A 231 23.58 2.26 -27.52
N SER A 232 23.58 1.00 -27.08
CA SER A 232 24.70 0.07 -27.27
C SER A 232 25.04 -0.16 -28.75
N PRO A 233 26.33 -0.44 -29.07
CA PRO A 233 26.73 -0.91 -30.39
C PRO A 233 25.92 -2.15 -30.81
N GLY A 234 25.44 -2.16 -32.06
CA GLY A 234 24.57 -3.22 -32.58
C GLY A 234 23.06 -2.98 -32.40
N SER A 235 22.65 -2.01 -31.57
CA SER A 235 21.24 -1.58 -31.49
C SER A 235 20.70 -1.08 -32.83
N LEU A 236 19.45 -1.42 -33.16
CA LEU A 236 18.78 -1.06 -34.42
C LEU A 236 18.51 0.45 -34.56
N SER A 237 19.51 1.21 -35.02
CA SER A 237 19.35 2.63 -35.33
C SER A 237 18.54 2.86 -36.62
N LEU A 238 17.51 3.70 -36.54
CA LEU A 238 16.69 4.08 -37.69
C LEU A 238 17.45 5.07 -38.60
N LYS A 239 17.44 4.85 -39.92
CA LYS A 239 18.29 5.55 -40.91
C LYS A 239 18.21 7.09 -40.95
N PHE A 240 17.20 7.71 -40.34
CA PHE A 240 17.04 9.18 -40.27
C PHE A 240 17.55 9.79 -38.95
N VAL A 241 17.95 8.96 -37.98
CA VAL A 241 18.34 9.41 -36.65
C VAL A 241 19.79 9.88 -36.65
N ARG A 242 19.98 11.20 -36.66
CA ARG A 242 21.29 11.82 -36.43
C ARG A 242 21.61 11.83 -34.94
N ARG A 243 22.66 11.09 -34.55
CA ARG A 243 23.29 11.23 -33.23
C ARG A 243 24.10 12.53 -33.15
N PHE A 244 24.13 13.15 -31.97
CA PHE A 244 24.89 14.39 -31.70
C PHE A 244 26.00 14.18 -30.65
N GLY A 245 25.89 13.14 -29.83
CA GLY A 245 26.94 12.65 -28.91
C GLY A 245 27.31 11.18 -29.13
N ASP A 246 28.34 10.74 -28.42
CA ASP A 246 28.79 9.34 -28.28
C ASP A 246 28.70 8.93 -26.80
N GLY A 247 27.52 9.11 -26.22
CA GLY A 247 27.26 8.97 -24.79
C GLY A 247 27.53 7.56 -24.28
N TRP A 248 27.16 6.52 -25.04
CA TRP A 248 27.45 5.13 -24.66
C TRP A 248 28.96 4.93 -24.44
N ARG A 249 29.80 5.35 -25.38
CA ARG A 249 31.25 5.16 -25.27
C ARG A 249 31.84 6.03 -24.16
N GLN A 250 31.35 7.25 -23.97
CA GLN A 250 31.81 8.14 -22.90
C GLN A 250 31.45 7.59 -21.51
N THR A 251 30.23 7.10 -21.31
CA THR A 251 29.79 6.47 -20.06
C THR A 251 30.53 5.15 -19.81
N ALA A 252 30.63 4.27 -20.81
CA ALA A 252 31.36 3.01 -20.68
C ALA A 252 32.83 3.25 -20.32
N LYS A 253 33.51 4.18 -21.03
CA LYS A 253 34.89 4.57 -20.75
C LYS A 253 35.04 5.20 -19.36
N ALA A 254 34.10 6.02 -18.90
CA ALA A 254 34.18 6.61 -17.55
C ALA A 254 34.03 5.57 -16.44
N VAL A 255 33.20 4.52 -16.64
CA VAL A 255 33.07 3.39 -15.71
C VAL A 255 34.31 2.49 -15.76
N GLU A 256 34.86 2.24 -16.95
CA GLU A 256 36.12 1.51 -17.15
C GLU A 256 37.32 2.23 -16.52
N GLU A 257 37.40 3.57 -16.68
CA GLU A 257 38.43 4.40 -16.05
C GLU A 257 38.28 4.46 -14.53
N TYR A 258 37.05 4.49 -14.00
CA TYR A 258 36.81 4.38 -12.56
C TYR A 258 37.27 3.01 -12.01
N ALA A 259 36.87 1.91 -12.65
CA ALA A 259 37.30 0.56 -12.27
C ALA A 259 38.84 0.43 -12.32
N THR A 260 39.44 0.83 -13.45
CA THR A 260 40.90 0.85 -13.64
C THR A 260 41.61 1.70 -12.59
N ALA A 261 41.02 2.83 -12.19
CA ALA A 261 41.64 3.72 -11.23
C ALA A 261 41.59 3.18 -9.78
N VAL A 262 40.54 2.43 -9.44
CA VAL A 262 40.44 1.67 -8.17
C VAL A 262 41.41 0.47 -8.20
N GLU A 263 41.41 -0.33 -9.26
CA GLU A 263 42.29 -1.50 -9.44
C GLU A 263 43.79 -1.15 -9.41
N ARG A 264 44.15 0.09 -9.78
CA ARG A 264 45.53 0.60 -9.77
C ARG A 264 45.84 1.52 -8.59
N GLU A 265 44.94 1.63 -7.62
CA GLU A 265 45.07 2.49 -6.42
C GLU A 265 45.31 3.98 -6.72
N THR A 266 45.00 4.43 -7.94
CA THR A 266 45.08 5.84 -8.38
C THR A 266 43.82 6.64 -8.06
N PHE A 267 42.75 5.98 -7.60
CA PHE A 267 41.56 6.59 -7.04
C PHE A 267 41.27 5.99 -5.65
N PRO A 268 41.06 6.81 -4.59
CA PRO A 268 41.09 8.28 -4.58
C PRO A 268 42.50 8.84 -4.84
N HIS A 269 42.59 9.91 -5.64
CA HIS A 269 43.87 10.41 -6.12
C HIS A 269 44.72 11.01 -4.97
N PRO A 270 45.97 10.54 -4.74
CA PRO A 270 46.82 10.93 -3.60
C PRO A 270 46.98 12.43 -3.35
N GLN A 271 46.91 13.26 -4.39
CA GLN A 271 47.13 14.71 -4.30
C GLN A 271 45.83 15.53 -4.21
N HIS A 272 44.64 14.89 -4.31
CA HIS A 272 43.36 15.60 -4.44
C HIS A 272 42.19 15.05 -3.61
N ASN A 273 42.23 13.79 -3.16
CA ASN A 273 41.16 13.19 -2.33
C ASN A 273 41.71 12.31 -1.20
N SER A 274 42.90 12.63 -0.69
CA SER A 274 43.54 11.92 0.42
C SER A 274 43.76 12.87 1.59
N PHE A 275 43.15 12.56 2.73
CA PHE A 275 43.43 13.22 4.00
C PHE A 275 44.78 12.71 4.52
N LEU A 276 45.86 13.37 4.12
CA LEU A 276 47.21 13.02 4.56
C LEU A 276 47.43 13.52 5.99
N MET A 277 48.11 12.70 6.81
CA MET A 277 48.95 13.24 7.88
C MET A 277 50.09 14.04 7.22
N ASP A 278 50.54 15.11 7.87
CA ASP A 278 51.15 16.30 7.26
C ASP A 278 52.73 16.29 7.44
N PRO A 279 53.58 17.34 7.20
CA PRO A 279 54.96 17.54 7.87
C PRO A 279 55.49 18.62 9.03
N GLY A 280 55.35 18.93 10.41
CA GLY A 280 54.57 19.00 11.77
C GLY A 280 54.03 17.88 12.83
N GLU A 281 52.87 17.14 12.70
CA GLU A 281 52.31 15.86 13.33
C GLU A 281 52.48 14.36 12.75
N ARG A 282 52.99 14.03 11.52
CA ARG A 282 53.20 12.70 10.85
C ARG A 282 54.44 11.81 11.16
N ASP A 283 55.59 11.87 10.46
CA ASP A 283 56.78 10.96 10.48
C ASP A 283 57.21 10.41 11.86
N ALA A 284 56.84 11.01 12.98
CA ALA A 284 57.03 10.33 14.26
C ALA A 284 56.02 9.18 14.50
N PHE A 285 54.83 9.18 13.91
CA PHE A 285 54.04 7.95 13.70
C PHE A 285 54.85 6.87 12.95
N ILE A 286 55.78 7.25 12.04
CA ILE A 286 56.73 6.30 11.45
C ILE A 286 57.79 5.87 12.50
N ARG A 287 58.43 6.82 13.21
CA ARG A 287 59.37 6.51 14.33
C ARG A 287 58.74 5.59 15.38
N TRP A 288 57.43 5.74 15.65
CA TRP A 288 56.68 4.85 16.53
C TRP A 288 56.57 3.43 15.96
N THR A 289 56.21 3.28 14.69
CA THR A 289 56.15 1.96 14.04
C THR A 289 57.52 1.28 13.95
N GLU A 290 58.61 2.05 14.02
CA GLU A 290 60.00 1.55 14.11
C GLU A 290 60.48 1.34 15.57
N GLY A 291 59.73 1.81 16.58
CA GLY A 291 59.89 1.44 17.99
C GLY A 291 60.14 2.59 18.98
N GLU A 292 60.27 3.84 18.54
CA GLU A 292 60.50 4.97 19.47
C GLU A 292 59.22 5.42 20.19
N PRO A 293 59.25 5.65 21.52
CA PRO A 293 58.17 6.31 22.25
C PRO A 293 58.17 7.82 21.97
N LEU A 294 57.00 8.44 21.98
CA LEU A 294 56.81 9.85 21.59
C LEU A 294 56.61 10.76 22.80
N SER A 295 57.10 11.99 22.64
CA SER A 295 57.20 12.93 23.76
C SER A 295 55.96 13.82 23.84
N PRO A 296 55.66 14.39 25.03
CA PRO A 296 54.61 15.40 25.18
C PRO A 296 54.84 16.71 24.40
N ALA A 297 55.96 16.87 23.69
CA ALA A 297 56.24 17.99 22.81
C ALA A 297 55.92 17.71 21.33
N ASP A 298 55.76 16.43 20.94
CA ASP A 298 55.32 15.99 19.62
C ASP A 298 53.78 16.00 19.49
N VAL A 299 53.09 16.92 20.18
CA VAL A 299 51.61 17.00 20.20
C VAL A 299 51.16 18.46 20.16
N VAL A 300 50.68 18.92 19.01
CA VAL A 300 50.20 20.30 18.80
C VAL A 300 48.67 20.32 18.71
N VAL A 301 48.03 21.14 19.55
CA VAL A 301 46.58 21.31 19.54
C VAL A 301 46.19 22.38 18.52
N ASP A 302 45.62 21.97 17.39
CA ASP A 302 45.05 22.89 16.39
C ASP A 302 43.94 23.78 16.98
N GLN A 303 43.93 25.05 16.58
CA GLN A 303 42.97 26.06 17.03
C GLN A 303 42.21 26.71 15.86
N GLY A 304 41.45 25.88 15.16
CA GLY A 304 40.12 26.27 14.67
C GLY A 304 40.07 27.42 13.66
N GLY A 305 40.48 27.13 12.43
CA GLY A 305 40.12 27.91 11.24
C GLY A 305 40.12 27.02 9.99
N GLU A 306 39.38 27.39 8.96
CA GLU A 306 39.65 26.88 7.60
C GLU A 306 40.82 27.68 7.01
N PRO A 307 41.84 27.02 6.42
CA PRO A 307 42.72 27.68 5.47
C PRO A 307 42.83 26.91 4.15
N ALA A 308 43.07 27.64 3.07
CA ALA A 308 43.46 27.05 1.80
C ALA A 308 44.95 26.67 1.80
N LEU A 309 45.29 25.53 1.18
CA LEU A 309 46.56 25.21 0.51
C LEU A 309 47.88 25.79 1.09
N SER A 310 48.52 25.11 2.06
CA SER A 310 49.99 24.84 2.04
C SER A 310 50.54 24.06 3.26
N ALA A 311 51.25 22.96 2.99
CA ALA A 311 52.42 22.38 3.70
C ALA A 311 52.61 22.41 5.26
N SER A 312 52.89 21.24 5.86
CA SER A 312 53.84 20.91 6.98
C SER A 312 53.38 20.62 8.45
N GLY A 313 52.82 19.40 8.70
CA GLY A 313 52.57 18.50 9.89
C GLY A 313 53.08 16.95 10.11
N VAL A 314 54.28 16.21 10.32
CA VAL A 314 55.58 16.06 11.20
C VAL A 314 55.67 14.90 12.30
N GLY A 315 55.16 15.00 13.56
CA GLY A 315 54.98 13.88 14.54
C GLY A 315 54.22 14.28 15.83
N GLY A 316 53.44 13.46 16.59
CA GLY A 316 52.84 12.10 16.43
C GLY A 316 52.38 11.38 17.75
N MET A 317 51.60 10.27 17.67
CA MET A 317 51.07 9.37 18.77
C MET A 317 50.02 10.01 19.73
N VAL A 318 49.11 9.33 20.47
CA VAL A 318 48.79 7.93 20.89
C VAL A 318 47.25 7.80 21.08
N ALA A 319 46.55 6.65 21.25
CA ALA A 319 46.68 5.23 20.85
C ALA A 319 45.45 4.42 21.40
N GLY A 320 45.33 3.11 21.08
CA GLY A 320 44.50 2.14 21.84
C GLY A 320 43.20 1.62 21.18
N GLY A 321 43.25 0.42 20.60
CA GLY A 321 42.11 -0.26 19.96
C GLY A 321 41.24 -1.12 20.89
N LEU A 322 40.08 -1.55 20.38
CA LEU A 322 39.12 -2.44 21.05
C LEU A 322 39.41 -3.91 20.67
N LYS A 323 39.64 -4.80 21.65
CA LYS A 323 40.02 -6.21 21.41
C LYS A 323 39.16 -7.25 22.12
N ARG A 324 38.45 -6.89 23.20
CA ARG A 324 37.56 -7.77 23.97
C ARG A 324 36.14 -7.23 23.94
N VAL A 325 35.22 -7.94 23.31
CA VAL A 325 33.83 -7.51 23.09
C VAL A 325 32.85 -8.45 23.78
N LEU A 326 31.97 -7.89 24.60
CA LEU A 326 30.87 -8.61 25.23
C LEU A 326 29.56 -8.37 24.45
N VAL A 327 29.03 -9.40 23.79
CA VAL A 327 27.70 -9.35 23.18
C VAL A 327 26.68 -9.83 24.21
N ILE A 328 25.78 -8.94 24.65
CA ILE A 328 24.73 -9.25 25.62
C ILE A 328 23.43 -9.50 24.86
N GLY A 329 23.06 -10.77 24.71
CA GLY A 329 21.88 -11.19 23.96
C GLY A 329 22.05 -12.51 23.22
N SER A 330 20.95 -13.04 22.70
CA SER A 330 20.85 -14.39 22.12
C SER A 330 19.92 -14.52 20.92
N GLY A 331 19.21 -13.44 20.56
CA GLY A 331 18.41 -13.39 19.34
C GLY A 331 19.27 -13.21 18.09
N GLY A 332 18.65 -13.34 16.91
CA GLY A 332 19.34 -13.32 15.62
C GLY A 332 20.39 -12.21 15.44
N MET A 333 20.09 -10.97 15.85
CA MET A 333 21.07 -9.88 15.75
C MET A 333 22.27 -10.02 16.69
N ALA A 334 22.09 -10.58 17.90
CA ALA A 334 23.21 -10.85 18.81
C ALA A 334 24.13 -11.93 18.20
N SER A 335 23.55 -13.01 17.68
CA SER A 335 24.28 -14.08 17.00
C SER A 335 25.00 -13.57 15.74
N LEU A 336 24.35 -12.74 14.91
CA LEU A 336 24.99 -12.15 13.72
C LEU A 336 26.18 -11.28 14.12
N VAL A 337 25.99 -10.36 15.08
CA VAL A 337 27.07 -9.44 15.50
C VAL A 337 28.23 -10.20 16.16
N ALA A 338 27.95 -11.23 16.97
CA ALA A 338 28.98 -12.09 17.55
C ALA A 338 29.76 -12.87 16.48
N TYR A 339 29.06 -13.44 15.48
CA TYR A 339 29.69 -14.14 14.36
C TYR A 339 30.63 -13.23 13.57
N MET A 340 30.11 -12.09 13.08
CA MET A 340 30.85 -11.17 12.21
C MET A 340 32.07 -10.54 12.91
N LEU A 341 32.01 -10.29 14.21
CA LEU A 341 33.16 -9.79 14.98
C LEU A 341 34.25 -10.86 15.15
N ALA A 342 33.86 -12.12 15.37
CA ALA A 342 34.82 -13.21 15.61
C ALA A 342 35.53 -13.69 14.34
N THR A 343 34.93 -13.55 13.15
CA THR A 343 35.61 -13.87 11.87
C THR A 343 36.87 -13.03 11.61
N LYS A 344 37.04 -11.91 12.32
CA LYS A 344 38.23 -11.03 12.19
C LYS A 344 39.48 -11.59 12.89
N GLY A 345 39.34 -12.54 13.82
CA GLY A 345 40.45 -13.27 14.46
C GLY A 345 41.32 -12.52 15.47
N ASP A 346 41.40 -11.19 15.42
CA ASP A 346 42.13 -10.35 16.39
C ASP A 346 41.23 -9.73 17.49
N VAL A 347 39.95 -10.09 17.50
CA VAL A 347 38.94 -9.67 18.47
C VAL A 347 38.41 -10.89 19.23
N ALA A 348 38.59 -10.92 20.55
CA ALA A 348 37.96 -11.89 21.43
C ALA A 348 36.50 -11.50 21.69
N VAL A 349 35.57 -12.40 21.39
CA VAL A 349 34.12 -12.18 21.51
C VAL A 349 33.54 -13.14 22.54
N THR A 350 32.89 -12.59 23.56
CA THR A 350 32.14 -13.34 24.57
C THR A 350 30.65 -13.05 24.43
N VAL A 351 29.79 -14.07 24.45
CA VAL A 351 28.34 -13.95 24.39
C VAL A 351 27.72 -14.23 25.75
N ALA A 352 26.97 -13.27 26.30
CA ALA A 352 26.18 -13.43 27.52
C ALA A 352 24.72 -13.75 27.17
N THR A 353 24.28 -14.98 27.48
CA THR A 353 22.97 -15.52 27.06
C THR A 353 22.32 -16.37 28.15
N ARG A 354 21.05 -16.07 28.48
CA ARG A 354 20.26 -16.92 29.39
C ARG A 354 19.65 -18.16 28.70
N TRP A 355 19.94 -18.39 27.42
CA TRP A 355 19.40 -19.50 26.64
C TRP A 355 20.37 -20.68 26.64
N GLN A 356 20.23 -21.56 27.64
CA GLN A 356 21.16 -22.68 27.88
C GLN A 356 21.32 -23.62 26.67
N GLN A 357 20.27 -23.83 25.87
CA GLN A 357 20.34 -24.66 24.65
C GLN A 357 21.26 -24.04 23.59
N GLN A 358 21.16 -22.73 23.35
CA GLN A 358 22.05 -22.03 22.42
C GLN A 358 23.50 -22.01 22.92
N ALA A 359 23.71 -21.83 24.22
CA ALA A 359 25.06 -21.90 24.79
C ALA A 359 25.69 -23.29 24.57
N SER A 360 24.94 -24.36 24.86
CA SER A 360 25.37 -25.73 24.54
C SER A 360 25.59 -25.95 23.04
N ALA A 361 24.74 -25.39 22.17
CA ALA A 361 24.87 -25.53 20.72
C ALA A 361 26.14 -24.85 20.18
N ILE A 362 26.47 -23.65 20.65
CA ILE A 362 27.68 -22.93 20.23
C ILE A 362 28.94 -23.62 20.81
N SER A 363 28.95 -23.91 22.11
CA SER A 363 30.14 -24.46 22.79
C SER A 363 30.41 -25.94 22.51
N SER A 364 29.40 -26.74 22.14
CA SER A 364 29.53 -28.19 21.89
C SER A 364 29.21 -28.62 20.46
N GLY A 365 28.54 -27.77 19.66
CA GLY A 365 28.13 -28.08 18.28
C GLY A 365 29.12 -27.66 17.19
N GLY A 366 30.33 -27.24 17.55
CA GLY A 366 31.37 -26.81 16.60
C GLY A 366 31.42 -25.30 16.32
N GLY A 367 30.91 -24.47 17.22
CA GLY A 367 30.90 -23.01 17.09
C GLY A 367 29.60 -22.44 16.52
N LEU A 368 29.54 -21.12 16.41
CA LEU A 368 28.42 -20.40 15.80
C LEU A 368 28.62 -20.31 14.28
N SER A 369 27.60 -20.66 13.50
CA SER A 369 27.61 -20.60 12.04
C SER A 369 26.66 -19.52 11.50
N CYS A 370 26.98 -18.94 10.34
CA CYS A 370 26.16 -17.94 9.66
C CYS A 370 25.80 -18.40 8.25
N VAL A 371 24.54 -18.27 7.85
CA VAL A 371 24.03 -18.61 6.51
C VAL A 371 23.19 -17.51 5.88
N ASP A 372 23.10 -17.52 4.55
CA ASP A 372 22.15 -16.69 3.79
C ASP A 372 20.70 -17.25 3.86
N PRO A 373 19.69 -16.59 3.25
CA PRO A 373 18.31 -17.08 3.25
C PRO A 373 18.09 -18.43 2.53
N LEU A 374 19.01 -18.85 1.66
CA LEU A 374 18.98 -20.12 0.94
C LEU A 374 19.68 -21.26 1.72
N GLY A 375 20.41 -20.91 2.78
CA GLY A 375 21.17 -21.84 3.62
C GLY A 375 22.66 -21.97 3.26
N ASN A 376 23.16 -21.16 2.32
CA ASN A 376 24.59 -21.16 1.96
C ASN A 376 25.42 -20.56 3.11
N PRO A 377 26.56 -21.15 3.50
CA PRO A 377 27.41 -20.60 4.55
C PRO A 377 28.05 -19.27 4.12
N HIS A 378 28.00 -18.28 5.00
CA HIS A 378 28.68 -16.99 4.81
C HIS A 378 30.20 -17.10 5.03
N GLY A 379 30.63 -18.12 5.76
CA GLY A 379 32.01 -18.44 6.10
C GLY A 379 32.09 -19.71 6.96
N PRO A 380 33.27 -20.07 7.50
CA PRO A 380 33.39 -21.16 8.47
C PRO A 380 32.64 -20.83 9.78
N PRO A 381 32.26 -21.83 10.59
CA PRO A 381 31.83 -21.61 11.97
C PRO A 381 32.93 -20.95 12.81
N VAL A 382 32.55 -20.13 13.80
CA VAL A 382 33.47 -19.45 14.71
C VAL A 382 33.26 -19.92 16.15
N THR A 383 34.36 -20.22 16.84
CA THR A 383 34.34 -20.51 18.28
C THR A 383 34.18 -19.20 19.06
N LEU A 384 33.31 -19.20 20.08
CA LEU A 384 33.01 -18.05 20.92
C LEU A 384 33.04 -18.49 22.39
N ASP A 385 33.48 -17.61 23.28
CA ASP A 385 33.23 -17.79 24.71
C ASP A 385 31.73 -17.54 24.95
N VAL A 386 31.03 -18.46 25.61
CA VAL A 386 29.60 -18.29 25.92
C VAL A 386 29.36 -18.48 27.42
N VAL A 387 28.72 -17.48 28.02
CA VAL A 387 28.44 -17.42 29.45
C VAL A 387 26.94 -17.36 29.70
N THR A 388 26.44 -18.27 30.53
CA THR A 388 25.01 -18.34 30.90
C THR A 388 24.67 -17.78 32.28
N ASP A 389 25.68 -17.57 33.13
CA ASP A 389 25.56 -16.90 34.42
C ASP A 389 26.30 -15.55 34.41
N ASP A 390 25.53 -14.46 34.35
CA ASP A 390 25.98 -13.07 34.48
C ASP A 390 26.98 -12.83 35.62
N THR A 391 26.89 -13.56 36.73
CA THR A 391 27.74 -13.34 37.91
C THR A 391 29.19 -13.76 37.69
N THR A 392 29.42 -14.71 36.78
CA THR A 392 30.77 -15.20 36.43
C THR A 392 31.58 -14.24 35.55
N LEU A 393 30.93 -13.26 34.89
CA LEU A 393 31.61 -12.30 34.00
C LEU A 393 32.52 -11.34 34.80
N PRO A 394 33.85 -11.34 34.56
CA PRO A 394 34.79 -10.53 35.32
C PRO A 394 34.57 -9.01 35.15
N GLN A 395 34.78 -8.27 36.22
CA GLN A 395 34.60 -6.81 36.27
C GLN A 395 35.69 -6.09 35.47
N GLY A 396 35.30 -5.11 34.65
CA GLY A 396 36.23 -4.30 33.83
C GLY A 396 37.02 -5.08 32.77
N ALA A 397 36.64 -6.33 32.46
CA ALA A 397 37.38 -7.21 31.55
C ALA A 397 37.13 -6.95 30.05
N PHE A 398 36.13 -6.15 29.69
CA PHE A 398 35.75 -5.89 28.30
C PHE A 398 36.03 -4.46 27.88
N ASP A 399 36.35 -4.26 26.61
CA ASP A 399 36.63 -2.95 26.02
C ASP A 399 35.36 -2.31 25.43
N LEU A 400 34.47 -3.16 24.92
CA LEU A 400 33.15 -2.83 24.40
C LEU A 400 32.12 -3.86 24.91
N ALA A 401 30.91 -3.41 25.24
CA ALA A 401 29.73 -4.27 25.28
C ALA A 401 28.69 -3.82 24.24
N ILE A 402 28.01 -4.77 23.60
CA ILE A 402 26.93 -4.53 22.64
C ILE A 402 25.65 -5.19 23.16
N ILE A 403 24.61 -4.39 23.40
CA ILE A 403 23.33 -4.83 23.99
C ILE A 403 22.32 -5.10 22.86
N LEU A 404 21.94 -6.38 22.73
CA LEU A 404 21.11 -6.97 21.67
C LEU A 404 20.08 -7.99 22.24
N ILE A 405 19.48 -7.61 23.37
CA ILE A 405 18.33 -8.29 23.99
C ILE A 405 16.99 -7.64 23.56
N LYS A 406 15.88 -8.24 23.98
CA LYS A 406 14.56 -7.59 23.97
C LYS A 406 14.37 -6.72 25.22
N SER A 407 13.57 -5.66 25.09
CA SER A 407 13.49 -4.54 26.04
C SER A 407 13.27 -4.93 27.52
N ALA A 408 12.54 -6.00 27.82
CA ALA A 408 12.20 -6.43 29.18
C ALA A 408 13.42 -6.69 30.09
N ASP A 409 14.59 -7.04 29.54
CA ASP A 409 15.83 -7.30 30.29
C ASP A 409 16.76 -6.06 30.38
N THR A 410 16.37 -4.89 29.85
CA THR A 410 17.29 -3.74 29.63
C THR A 410 18.03 -3.31 30.89
N GLU A 411 17.35 -3.19 32.03
CA GLU A 411 17.98 -2.73 33.27
C GLU A 411 19.09 -3.69 33.75
N ARG A 412 18.87 -5.00 33.60
CA ARG A 412 19.87 -6.05 33.89
C ARG A 412 21.06 -5.92 32.95
N ALA A 413 20.82 -5.83 31.64
CA ALA A 413 21.89 -5.70 30.66
C ALA A 413 22.70 -4.40 30.82
N ALA A 414 22.05 -3.29 31.17
CA ALA A 414 22.70 -2.02 31.46
C ALA A 414 23.62 -2.12 32.69
N LYS A 415 23.12 -2.73 33.79
CA LYS A 415 23.90 -2.99 35.01
C LYS A 415 25.08 -3.94 34.74
N LEU A 416 24.87 -5.01 33.96
CA LEU A 416 25.92 -5.94 33.56
C LEU A 416 27.00 -5.25 32.72
N ALA A 417 26.60 -4.51 31.68
CA ALA A 417 27.52 -3.78 30.81
C ALA A 417 28.36 -2.75 31.59
N ARG A 418 27.75 -2.00 32.51
CA ARG A 418 28.44 -1.03 33.38
C ARG A 418 29.46 -1.70 34.32
N ARG A 419 29.27 -2.96 34.71
CA ARG A 419 30.20 -3.74 35.54
C ARG A 419 31.31 -4.42 34.70
N ALA A 420 30.95 -5.00 33.56
CA ALA A 420 31.84 -5.86 32.77
C ALA A 420 32.81 -5.05 31.89
N VAL A 421 32.42 -3.86 31.43
CA VAL A 421 33.27 -3.00 30.59
C VAL A 421 34.17 -2.10 31.45
N ARG A 422 35.44 -1.92 31.05
CA ARG A 422 36.39 -1.02 31.73
C ARG A 422 35.93 0.45 31.71
N PRO A 423 36.25 1.28 32.73
CA PRO A 423 35.76 2.67 32.81
C PRO A 423 36.14 3.54 31.60
N ASP A 424 37.25 3.27 30.94
CA ASP A 424 37.66 3.98 29.73
C ASP A 424 37.03 3.43 28.42
N GLY A 425 36.45 2.23 28.49
CA GLY A 425 35.73 1.52 27.44
C GLY A 425 34.30 1.99 27.23
N CYS A 426 33.51 1.26 26.43
CA CYS A 426 32.26 1.76 25.85
C CYS A 426 31.13 0.72 25.83
N VAL A 427 29.88 1.18 25.81
CA VAL A 427 28.68 0.34 25.79
C VAL A 427 27.75 0.82 24.68
N LEU A 428 27.46 -0.02 23.69
CA LEU A 428 26.55 0.26 22.59
C LEU A 428 25.22 -0.47 22.80
N SER A 429 24.09 0.20 22.55
CA SER A 429 22.78 -0.44 22.42
C SER A 429 22.20 -0.25 21.03
N LEU A 430 21.76 -1.35 20.42
CA LEU A 430 21.10 -1.40 19.09
C LEU A 430 19.66 -1.93 19.16
N GLN A 431 19.09 -2.00 20.38
CA GLN A 431 17.71 -2.42 20.65
C GLN A 431 16.68 -1.53 19.92
N ASN A 432 15.48 -2.08 19.66
CA ASN A 432 14.36 -1.29 19.14
C ASN A 432 13.65 -0.53 20.27
N GLY A 433 12.85 0.49 19.90
CA GLY A 433 12.01 1.23 20.82
C GLY A 433 12.68 2.45 21.47
N LEU A 434 11.97 3.09 22.40
CA LEU A 434 12.46 4.26 23.15
C LEU A 434 12.87 3.96 24.59
N ASP A 435 12.36 2.86 25.17
CA ASP A 435 12.65 2.47 26.56
C ASP A 435 14.15 2.25 26.78
N ALA A 436 14.84 1.59 25.83
CA ALA A 436 16.24 1.26 25.98
C ALA A 436 17.16 2.51 26.12
N PRO A 437 17.08 3.53 25.25
CA PRO A 437 17.74 4.83 25.47
C PRO A 437 17.46 5.47 26.83
N LEU A 438 16.23 5.34 27.36
CA LEU A 438 15.85 5.94 28.65
C LEU A 438 16.45 5.18 29.83
N GLU A 439 16.31 3.86 29.89
CA GLU A 439 16.86 3.04 30.97
C GLU A 439 18.39 3.03 30.99
N LEU A 440 19.04 3.06 29.82
CA LEU A 440 20.49 3.22 29.73
C LEU A 440 20.93 4.59 30.26
N LYS A 441 20.26 5.69 29.89
CA LYS A 441 20.56 7.02 30.43
C LYS A 441 20.29 7.15 31.93
N LYS A 442 19.42 6.31 32.53
CA LYS A 442 19.32 6.19 33.99
C LYS A 442 20.47 5.37 34.58
N ALA A 443 20.75 4.19 34.04
CA ALA A 443 21.75 3.25 34.58
C ALA A 443 23.20 3.78 34.51
N PHE A 444 23.49 4.66 33.54
CA PHE A 444 24.78 5.34 33.38
C PHE A 444 24.77 6.79 33.93
N LYS A 445 23.73 7.18 34.69
CA LYS A 445 23.68 8.45 35.40
C LYS A 445 24.63 8.44 36.59
N GLY A 446 25.24 9.61 36.88
CA GLY A 446 26.32 9.74 37.85
C GLY A 446 27.67 9.40 37.22
N ARG A 447 28.59 10.37 37.22
CA ARG A 447 29.88 10.27 36.53
C ARG A 447 30.82 9.31 37.25
N ASP A 448 30.85 8.06 36.79
CA ASP A 448 32.05 7.21 36.66
C ASP A 448 31.66 5.88 35.99
N GLY A 449 32.36 5.51 34.92
CA GLY A 449 32.09 4.28 34.15
C GLY A 449 32.20 4.46 32.62
N PRO A 450 31.85 3.39 31.86
CA PRO A 450 31.99 3.33 30.40
C PRO A 450 31.19 4.40 29.64
N LYS A 451 31.67 4.76 28.44
CA LYS A 451 31.00 5.69 27.50
C LYS A 451 29.73 5.05 26.95
N LEU A 452 28.61 5.76 26.93
CA LEU A 452 27.35 5.21 26.44
C LEU A 452 27.10 5.64 24.98
N LEU A 453 26.99 4.65 24.10
CA LEU A 453 26.62 4.80 22.71
C LEU A 453 25.22 4.23 22.47
N LEU A 454 24.46 4.90 21.62
CA LEU A 454 23.13 4.48 21.18
C LEU A 454 23.13 4.36 19.65
N GLY A 455 22.27 3.52 19.11
CA GLY A 455 22.14 3.41 17.67
C GLY A 455 20.96 2.57 17.22
N THR A 456 20.86 2.41 15.91
CA THR A 456 19.91 1.53 15.26
C THR A 456 20.65 0.66 14.25
N THR A 457 20.08 -0.50 13.90
CA THR A 457 20.55 -1.30 12.78
C THR A 457 19.37 -1.78 11.94
N THR A 458 19.59 -1.93 10.63
CA THR A 458 18.61 -2.41 9.65
C THR A 458 18.97 -3.78 9.07
N ASN A 459 20.07 -4.40 9.54
CA ASN A 459 20.39 -5.79 9.24
C ASN A 459 19.26 -6.71 9.71
N GLY A 460 18.93 -7.72 8.89
CA GLY A 460 17.97 -8.77 9.22
C GLY A 460 18.70 -10.04 9.65
N ALA A 461 18.36 -10.57 10.83
CA ALA A 461 18.94 -11.81 11.33
C ALA A 461 17.94 -12.62 12.17
N LEU A 462 18.00 -13.95 12.06
CA LEU A 462 17.13 -14.89 12.76
C LEU A 462 17.93 -16.10 13.27
N VAL A 463 17.59 -16.61 14.45
CA VAL A 463 17.93 -17.98 14.89
C VAL A 463 16.62 -18.76 14.91
N ARG A 464 16.63 -20.00 14.42
CA ARG A 464 15.44 -20.88 14.38
C ARG A 464 15.46 -21.85 15.56
N ALA A 465 14.29 -22.24 16.06
CA ALA A 465 14.19 -23.28 17.07
C ALA A 465 14.65 -24.63 16.49
N GLY A 466 15.52 -25.35 17.19
CA GLY A 466 16.19 -26.57 16.73
C GLY A 466 17.41 -26.35 15.82
N ASP A 467 17.86 -25.11 15.64
CA ASP A 467 19.04 -24.72 14.83
C ASP A 467 19.83 -23.63 15.59
N GLU A 468 19.92 -23.74 16.91
CA GLU A 468 20.39 -22.67 17.81
C GLU A 468 21.85 -22.24 17.57
N GLY A 469 22.68 -23.13 17.02
CA GLY A 469 24.07 -22.87 16.61
C GLY A 469 24.22 -22.18 15.25
N ARG A 470 23.11 -21.72 14.64
CA ARG A 470 23.10 -21.07 13.31
C ARG A 470 22.30 -19.78 13.32
N VAL A 471 22.92 -18.71 12.83
CA VAL A 471 22.24 -17.47 12.48
C VAL A 471 21.98 -17.39 10.98
N TRP A 472 20.74 -17.07 10.62
CA TRP A 472 20.29 -16.81 9.26
C TRP A 472 20.33 -15.30 9.01
N ARG A 473 21.22 -14.84 8.14
CA ARG A 473 21.35 -13.43 7.74
C ARG A 473 20.28 -13.13 6.68
N MET A 474 19.10 -12.74 7.16
CA MET A 474 17.89 -12.50 6.36
C MET A 474 17.97 -11.25 5.47
N GLY A 475 18.93 -10.35 5.71
CA GLY A 475 19.21 -9.22 4.83
C GLY A 475 20.35 -8.35 5.34
N GLU A 476 21.13 -7.77 4.43
CA GLU A 476 22.14 -6.76 4.77
C GLU A 476 21.49 -5.40 5.05
N GLY A 477 22.11 -4.59 5.91
CA GLY A 477 21.61 -3.25 6.20
C GLY A 477 22.63 -2.34 6.89
N GLU A 478 22.30 -1.06 6.94
CA GLU A 478 23.08 -0.05 7.63
C GLU A 478 22.85 -0.10 9.16
N THR A 479 23.92 0.09 9.91
CA THR A 479 23.94 0.41 11.33
C THR A 479 24.33 1.89 11.52
N VAL A 480 23.65 2.59 12.42
CA VAL A 480 23.85 4.02 12.66
C VAL A 480 24.03 4.24 14.15
N ILE A 481 25.19 4.75 14.55
CA ILE A 481 25.54 4.93 15.97
C ILE A 481 25.93 6.37 16.32
N GLY A 482 25.70 6.77 17.55
CA GLY A 482 26.10 8.07 18.09
C GLY A 482 26.22 8.03 19.61
N ALA A 483 26.93 9.00 20.18
CA ALA A 483 27.13 9.10 21.62
C ALA A 483 25.84 9.55 22.34
N ALA A 484 25.57 9.01 23.53
CA ALA A 484 24.42 9.40 24.34
C ALA A 484 24.56 10.81 24.95
N GLU A 485 25.80 11.27 25.13
CA GLU A 485 26.21 12.62 25.53
C GLU A 485 27.45 13.06 24.74
N ARG A 486 27.59 14.35 24.43
CA ARG A 486 28.69 14.90 23.60
C ARG A 486 30.11 14.49 24.05
N LYS A 487 30.32 14.34 25.36
CA LYS A 487 31.62 13.93 25.94
C LYS A 487 32.10 12.55 25.48
N ASP A 488 31.17 11.68 25.04
CA ASP A 488 31.43 10.27 24.68
C ASP A 488 31.70 10.11 23.17
N GLU A 489 31.63 11.19 22.37
CA GLU A 489 31.79 11.18 20.90
C GLU A 489 33.11 10.55 20.45
N ALA A 490 34.20 10.72 21.20
CA ALA A 490 35.51 10.12 20.91
C ALA A 490 35.53 8.57 20.89
N CYS A 491 34.50 7.88 21.41
CA CYS A 491 34.40 6.42 21.25
C CYS A 491 33.54 5.98 20.06
N VAL A 492 32.70 6.87 19.51
CA VAL A 492 31.77 6.55 18.41
C VAL A 492 32.54 6.00 17.21
N GLU A 493 33.62 6.68 16.82
CA GLU A 493 34.47 6.28 15.68
C GLU A 493 35.19 4.94 15.94
N ARG A 494 35.75 4.71 17.13
CA ARG A 494 36.40 3.43 17.47
C ARG A 494 35.45 2.22 17.36
N VAL A 495 34.16 2.41 17.67
CA VAL A 495 33.14 1.37 17.56
C VAL A 495 32.63 1.24 16.12
N ARG A 496 32.53 2.35 15.37
CA ARG A 496 32.27 2.34 13.91
C ARG A 496 33.31 1.50 13.18
N ASP A 497 34.59 1.74 13.45
CA ASP A 497 35.69 1.12 12.72
C ASP A 497 35.78 -0.39 13.01
N LEU A 498 35.55 -0.79 14.26
CA LEU A 498 35.42 -2.19 14.64
C LEU A 498 34.27 -2.90 13.90
N LEU A 499 33.10 -2.27 13.80
CA LEU A 499 31.93 -2.84 13.12
C LEU A 499 32.11 -2.88 11.59
N ASN A 500 32.65 -1.83 10.98
CA ASN A 500 32.97 -1.80 9.55
C ASN A 500 34.03 -2.84 9.18
N ALA A 501 35.08 -3.01 9.99
CA ALA A 501 36.08 -4.06 9.78
C ALA A 501 35.53 -5.48 9.97
N ALA A 502 34.39 -5.63 10.65
CA ALA A 502 33.60 -6.85 10.75
C ALA A 502 32.50 -6.93 9.66
N ALA A 503 32.59 -6.16 8.58
CA ALA A 503 31.61 -6.09 7.48
C ALA A 503 30.15 -5.78 7.93
N LEU A 504 29.97 -5.18 9.12
CA LEU A 504 28.71 -4.62 9.58
C LEU A 504 28.69 -3.13 9.23
N THR A 505 28.21 -2.80 8.01
CA THR A 505 28.17 -1.43 7.48
C THR A 505 27.61 -0.45 8.51
N THR A 506 28.48 0.43 9.03
CA THR A 506 28.21 1.32 10.14
C THR A 506 28.65 2.75 9.80
N ARG A 507 27.73 3.70 9.96
CA ARG A 507 28.04 5.15 9.94
C ARG A 507 27.71 5.80 11.27
N THR A 508 28.23 7.02 11.45
CA THR A 508 28.14 7.74 12.72
C THR A 508 27.29 8.99 12.61
N VAL A 509 26.70 9.39 13.73
CA VAL A 509 25.93 10.64 13.89
C VAL A 509 26.34 11.33 15.18
N ARG A 510 26.27 12.67 15.20
CA ARG A 510 26.57 13.46 16.40
C ARG A 510 25.61 13.11 17.54
N SER A 511 26.05 13.31 18.78
CA SER A 511 25.29 12.97 19.99
C SER A 511 23.90 13.62 20.06
N GLN A 512 23.75 14.81 19.49
CA GLN A 512 22.47 15.53 19.38
C GLN A 512 21.50 14.93 18.33
N ASP A 513 22.00 14.21 17.33
CA ASP A 513 21.23 13.70 16.19
C ASP A 513 20.92 12.18 16.30
N VAL A 514 21.47 11.48 17.32
CA VAL A 514 21.26 10.04 17.53
C VAL A 514 19.81 9.69 17.91
N LEU A 515 19.14 10.53 18.69
CA LEU A 515 17.74 10.30 19.08
C LEU A 515 16.79 10.45 17.88
N GLU A 516 17.07 11.39 16.97
CA GLU A 516 16.34 11.57 15.72
C GLU A 516 16.44 10.34 14.82
N THR A 517 17.64 9.75 14.72
CA THR A 517 17.87 8.48 14.03
C THR A 517 17.02 7.34 14.62
N ILE A 518 16.93 7.27 15.95
CA ILE A 518 16.12 6.25 16.65
C ILE A 518 14.62 6.48 16.39
N TRP A 519 14.13 7.72 16.49
CA TRP A 519 12.73 8.06 16.19
C TRP A 519 12.34 7.82 14.72
N HIS A 520 13.25 8.04 13.77
CA HIS A 520 13.01 7.70 12.37
C HIS A 520 12.80 6.19 12.14
N LYS A 521 13.62 5.33 12.77
CA LYS A 521 13.39 3.87 12.72
C LYS A 521 12.13 3.47 13.50
N LEU A 522 11.89 4.10 14.66
CA LEU A 522 10.70 3.86 15.47
C LEU A 522 9.41 4.07 14.68
N ALA A 523 9.31 5.15 13.90
CA ALA A 523 8.15 5.44 13.08
C ALA A 523 7.85 4.35 12.02
N ILE A 524 8.90 3.80 11.39
CA ILE A 524 8.75 2.66 10.47
C ILE A 524 8.30 1.42 11.25
N ASN A 525 8.96 1.09 12.36
CA ASN A 525 8.63 -0.07 13.18
C ASN A 525 7.21 0.00 13.77
N ALA A 526 6.74 1.18 14.20
CA ALA A 526 5.42 1.38 14.81
C ALA A 526 4.26 1.11 13.84
N VAL A 527 4.51 1.23 12.53
CA VAL A 527 3.56 0.82 11.50
C VAL A 527 3.82 -0.62 11.05
N VAL A 528 5.03 -0.91 10.56
CA VAL A 528 5.32 -2.16 9.86
C VAL A 528 5.22 -3.37 10.78
N ASN A 529 5.77 -3.30 11.99
CA ASN A 529 5.86 -4.45 12.89
C ASN A 529 4.48 -4.93 13.38
N PRO A 530 3.61 -4.08 13.98
CA PRO A 530 2.32 -4.56 14.47
C PRO A 530 1.36 -4.88 13.32
N LEU A 531 1.34 -4.14 12.21
CA LEU A 531 0.42 -4.44 11.12
C LEU A 531 0.78 -5.77 10.42
N THR A 532 2.06 -6.03 10.13
CA THR A 532 2.45 -7.35 9.59
C THR A 532 2.12 -8.49 10.55
N ALA A 533 2.29 -8.29 11.87
CA ALA A 533 1.97 -9.30 12.88
C ALA A 533 0.46 -9.55 13.04
N LEU A 534 -0.37 -8.50 12.99
CA LEU A 534 -1.84 -8.59 13.07
C LEU A 534 -2.45 -9.30 11.86
N TYR A 535 -1.99 -8.94 10.66
CA TYR A 535 -2.55 -9.45 9.41
C TYR A 535 -1.84 -10.71 8.87
N GLY A 536 -0.72 -11.14 9.47
CA GLY A 536 0.03 -12.33 9.06
C GLY A 536 0.74 -12.20 7.71
N VAL A 537 1.11 -10.97 7.31
CA VAL A 537 1.62 -10.64 5.96
C VAL A 537 3.10 -10.23 5.97
N ASN A 538 3.76 -10.26 4.81
CA ASN A 538 5.10 -9.69 4.64
C ASN A 538 5.00 -8.16 4.52
N ASN A 539 6.10 -7.43 4.77
CA ASN A 539 6.11 -5.96 4.79
C ASN A 539 5.47 -5.34 3.54
N GLY A 540 5.74 -5.90 2.35
CA GLY A 540 5.25 -5.38 1.07
C GLY A 540 3.73 -5.40 0.92
N ALA A 541 3.00 -6.21 1.68
CA ALA A 541 1.54 -6.19 1.64
C ALA A 541 0.96 -4.86 2.17
N LEU A 542 1.68 -4.13 3.03
CA LEU A 542 1.28 -2.82 3.55
C LEU A 542 1.26 -1.70 2.49
N THR A 543 1.77 -1.97 1.29
CA THR A 543 1.66 -1.06 0.14
C THR A 543 0.25 -1.03 -0.49
N ARG A 544 -0.62 -1.99 -0.13
CA ARG A 544 -1.99 -2.08 -0.67
C ARG A 544 -2.85 -0.91 -0.16
N PRO A 545 -3.68 -0.26 -1.01
CA PRO A 545 -4.41 0.96 -0.63
C PRO A 545 -5.28 0.87 0.64
N HIS A 546 -5.81 -0.30 0.99
CA HIS A 546 -6.62 -0.47 2.21
C HIS A 546 -5.85 -0.31 3.52
N PHE A 547 -4.51 -0.40 3.51
CA PHE A 547 -3.70 -0.10 4.68
C PHE A 547 -3.40 1.40 4.83
N GLU A 548 -3.51 2.21 3.77
CA GLU A 548 -3.10 3.62 3.78
C GLU A 548 -3.75 4.44 4.91
N PRO A 549 -5.08 4.36 5.17
CA PRO A 549 -5.68 5.18 6.23
C PRO A 549 -5.13 4.85 7.64
N LEU A 550 -4.82 3.57 7.89
CA LEU A 550 -4.27 3.10 9.16
C LEU A 550 -2.78 3.45 9.28
N ILE A 551 -2.01 3.30 8.20
CA ILE A 551 -0.63 3.77 8.10
C ILE A 551 -0.55 5.28 8.37
N SER A 552 -1.48 6.05 7.80
CA SER A 552 -1.57 7.51 7.94
C SER A 552 -1.91 7.95 9.35
N GLN A 553 -2.87 7.29 10.03
CA GLN A 553 -3.15 7.59 11.45
C GLN A 553 -1.96 7.26 12.36
N ILE A 554 -1.36 6.08 12.25
CA ILE A 554 -0.20 5.69 13.09
C ILE A 554 0.97 6.65 12.83
N ALA A 555 1.31 6.92 11.56
CA ALA A 555 2.39 7.83 11.21
C ALA A 555 2.14 9.27 11.68
N GLN A 556 0.89 9.73 11.68
CA GLN A 556 0.53 11.05 12.22
C GLN A 556 0.79 11.11 13.74
N GLU A 557 0.34 10.12 14.51
CA GLU A 557 0.61 10.06 15.96
C GLU A 557 2.12 10.07 16.28
N VAL A 558 2.93 9.26 15.58
CA VAL A 558 4.39 9.24 15.83
C VAL A 558 5.04 10.58 15.43
N SER A 559 4.59 11.20 14.33
CA SER A 559 5.04 12.54 13.90
C SER A 559 4.73 13.59 14.96
N GLU A 560 3.49 13.66 15.46
CA GLU A 560 3.03 14.67 16.41
C GLU A 560 3.75 14.53 17.76
N VAL A 561 3.81 13.32 18.31
CA VAL A 561 4.52 13.06 19.57
C VAL A 561 6.01 13.34 19.43
N GLY A 562 6.67 12.86 18.37
CA GLY A 562 8.10 13.10 18.17
C GLY A 562 8.45 14.59 18.03
N ARG A 563 7.64 15.35 17.28
CA ARG A 563 7.82 16.81 17.12
C ARG A 563 7.54 17.57 18.41
N ALA A 564 6.53 17.17 19.20
CA ALA A 564 6.28 17.72 20.54
C ALA A 564 7.42 17.41 21.54
N ARG A 565 8.19 16.35 21.32
CA ARG A 565 9.42 16.02 22.07
C ARG A 565 10.68 16.73 21.53
N GLY A 566 10.55 17.60 20.53
CA GLY A 566 11.65 18.39 19.94
C GLY A 566 12.47 17.65 18.88
N ILE A 567 12.00 16.50 18.40
CA ILE A 567 12.67 15.71 17.36
C ILE A 567 12.23 16.19 15.96
N ARG A 568 13.17 16.32 15.01
CA ARG A 568 12.84 16.76 13.64
C ARG A 568 12.32 15.60 12.81
N LEU A 569 11.06 15.20 13.04
CA LEU A 569 10.36 14.24 12.19
C LEU A 569 9.62 14.93 11.03
N PRO A 570 9.50 14.26 9.86
CA PRO A 570 8.55 14.65 8.82
C PRO A 570 7.12 14.68 9.36
N GLU A 571 6.28 15.54 8.77
CA GLU A 571 4.84 15.56 9.03
C GLU A 571 4.20 14.23 8.60
N GLY A 572 3.11 13.82 9.25
CA GLY A 572 2.46 12.52 9.03
C GLY A 572 2.31 12.15 7.55
N SER A 573 1.78 13.05 6.72
CA SER A 573 1.59 12.85 5.27
C SER A 573 2.88 12.66 4.45
N ASN A 574 4.04 13.01 5.00
CA ASN A 574 5.35 12.74 4.43
C ASN A 574 6.03 11.54 5.10
N LEU A 575 5.78 11.30 6.38
CA LEU A 575 6.23 10.11 7.10
C LEU A 575 5.58 8.83 6.55
N VAL A 576 4.30 8.88 6.13
CA VAL A 576 3.60 7.83 5.38
C VAL A 576 4.39 7.37 4.16
N LYS A 577 4.94 8.30 3.38
CA LYS A 577 5.74 8.00 2.18
C LYS A 577 7.06 7.32 2.53
N VAL A 578 7.66 7.67 3.67
CA VAL A 578 8.87 6.99 4.20
C VAL A 578 8.54 5.56 4.62
N VAL A 579 7.40 5.36 5.30
CA VAL A 579 6.93 4.02 5.75
C VAL A 579 6.54 3.14 4.55
N GLN A 580 5.78 3.67 3.60
CA GLN A 580 5.43 2.98 2.35
C GLN A 580 6.68 2.58 1.58
N ARG A 581 7.63 3.50 1.38
CA ARG A 581 8.91 3.19 0.71
C ARG A 581 9.75 2.15 1.47
N ALA A 582 9.72 2.14 2.80
CA ALA A 582 10.36 1.10 3.60
C ALA A 582 9.68 -0.26 3.41
N ALA A 583 8.35 -0.30 3.35
CA ALA A 583 7.56 -1.50 3.06
C ALA A 583 7.78 -2.03 1.63
N GLU A 584 7.91 -1.14 0.63
CA GLU A 584 8.30 -1.47 -0.75
C GLU A 584 9.72 -2.05 -0.81
N THR A 585 10.70 -1.34 -0.25
CA THR A 585 12.12 -1.71 -0.30
C THR A 585 12.39 -3.03 0.44
N THR A 586 11.59 -3.34 1.47
CA THR A 586 11.67 -4.60 2.23
C THR A 586 10.53 -5.57 1.90
N ALA A 587 9.91 -5.48 0.71
CA ALA A 587 8.63 -6.12 0.41
C ALA A 587 8.56 -7.63 0.70
N ALA A 588 9.65 -8.36 0.44
CA ALA A 588 9.75 -9.79 0.67
C ALA A 588 9.94 -10.17 2.16
N ASN A 589 10.30 -9.23 3.03
CA ASN A 589 10.73 -9.50 4.39
C ASN A 589 9.55 -9.74 5.35
N THR A 590 9.77 -10.60 6.34
CA THR A 590 8.92 -10.75 7.53
C THR A 590 9.44 -9.83 8.63
N SER A 591 8.56 -9.11 9.34
CA SER A 591 8.98 -8.29 10.48
C SER A 591 9.39 -9.14 11.69
N SER A 592 10.20 -8.58 12.60
CA SER A 592 10.58 -9.26 13.84
C SER A 592 9.36 -9.59 14.70
N MET A 593 8.40 -8.67 14.81
CA MET A 593 7.19 -8.84 15.61
C MET A 593 6.25 -9.90 15.04
N ARG A 594 6.11 -10.01 13.71
CA ARG A 594 5.38 -11.12 13.11
C ARG A 594 6.08 -12.45 13.39
N THR A 595 7.40 -12.49 13.20
CA THR A 595 8.22 -13.69 13.48
C THR A 595 8.10 -14.12 14.94
N ASP A 596 8.03 -13.17 15.88
CA ASP A 596 7.79 -13.43 17.30
C ASP A 596 6.39 -13.99 17.55
N VAL A 597 5.35 -13.40 16.97
CA VAL A 597 3.95 -13.86 17.08
C VAL A 597 3.74 -15.24 16.41
N GLU A 598 4.51 -15.57 15.37
CA GLU A 598 4.54 -16.91 14.76
C GLU A 598 5.25 -17.94 15.66
N ASN A 599 6.40 -17.58 16.24
CA ASN A 599 7.19 -18.45 17.13
C ASN A 599 6.75 -18.41 18.61
N ARG A 600 5.70 -17.64 18.95
CA ARG A 600 5.13 -17.48 20.32
C ARG A 600 6.10 -16.85 21.31
N LEU A 601 7.01 -16.02 20.81
CA LEU A 601 7.96 -15.27 21.63
C LEU A 601 7.35 -13.91 22.04
N PRO A 602 7.69 -13.35 23.21
CA PRO A 602 7.26 -12.00 23.59
C PRO A 602 7.74 -10.96 22.58
N THR A 603 6.86 -10.04 22.18
CA THR A 603 7.17 -8.99 21.20
C THR A 603 7.68 -7.71 21.87
N GLU A 604 8.31 -6.83 21.08
CA GLU A 604 8.74 -5.49 21.51
C GLU A 604 7.62 -4.43 21.48
N ILE A 605 6.33 -4.79 21.34
CA ILE A 605 5.25 -3.81 21.10
C ILE A 605 5.15 -2.72 22.18
N SER A 606 5.40 -3.08 23.44
CA SER A 606 5.40 -2.14 24.56
C SER A 606 6.51 -1.10 24.45
N ALA A 607 7.68 -1.46 23.91
CA ALA A 607 8.80 -0.54 23.71
C ALA A 607 8.71 0.28 22.41
N ILE A 608 7.86 -0.13 21.48
CA ILE A 608 7.57 0.58 20.22
C ILE A 608 6.34 1.46 20.42
N CYS A 609 5.12 0.93 20.21
CA CYS A 609 3.88 1.70 20.28
C CYS A 609 3.54 2.12 21.72
N GLY A 610 3.82 1.26 22.71
CA GLY A 610 3.58 1.59 24.13
C GLY A 610 4.47 2.73 24.64
N ALA A 611 5.70 2.83 24.14
CA ALA A 611 6.61 3.92 24.45
C ALA A 611 6.19 5.22 23.75
N ILE A 612 5.69 5.16 22.51
CA ILE A 612 5.09 6.32 21.82
C ILE A 612 3.91 6.87 22.62
N ALA A 613 2.98 6.01 23.07
CA ALA A 613 1.87 6.40 23.94
C ALA A 613 2.34 6.95 25.31
N SER A 614 3.40 6.37 25.89
CA SER A 614 4.03 6.85 27.12
C SER A 614 4.63 8.25 26.96
N GLU A 615 5.28 8.54 25.84
CA GLU A 615 5.81 9.88 25.53
C GLU A 615 4.69 10.87 25.19
N ALA A 616 3.61 10.45 24.51
CA ALA A 616 2.44 11.28 24.20
C ALA A 616 1.83 11.90 25.46
N ARG A 617 1.52 11.05 26.45
CA ARG A 617 0.93 11.49 27.73
C ARG A 617 1.84 12.44 28.51
N LYS A 618 3.16 12.38 28.33
CA LYS A 618 4.13 13.30 28.96
C LYS A 618 4.17 14.69 28.33
N VAL A 619 3.62 14.86 27.11
CA VAL A 619 3.48 16.16 26.42
C VAL A 619 2.03 16.62 26.28
N GLY A 620 1.08 15.95 26.94
CA GLY A 620 -0.35 16.29 26.88
C GLY A 620 -1.05 15.90 25.57
N LEU A 621 -0.45 14.99 24.79
CA LEU A 621 -1.04 14.40 23.59
C LEU A 621 -1.59 13.00 23.87
N SER A 622 -2.51 12.55 23.03
CA SER A 622 -2.97 11.15 22.96
C SER A 622 -2.37 10.46 21.74
N ALA A 623 -2.21 9.13 21.82
CA ALA A 623 -1.80 8.29 20.70
C ALA A 623 -2.66 7.00 20.67
N PRO A 624 -4.00 7.14 20.52
CA PRO A 624 -4.95 6.05 20.74
C PRO A 624 -4.78 4.88 19.78
N VAL A 625 -4.30 5.09 18.54
CA VAL A 625 -4.04 4.00 17.59
C VAL A 625 -2.79 3.22 18.02
N ASN A 626 -1.73 3.89 18.46
CA ASN A 626 -0.57 3.22 19.07
C ASN A 626 -0.95 2.46 20.35
N GLU A 627 -1.81 3.02 21.21
CA GLU A 627 -2.34 2.32 22.40
C GLU A 627 -3.14 1.07 21.99
N MET A 628 -4.06 1.19 21.04
CA MET A 628 -4.82 0.07 20.48
C MET A 628 -3.91 -1.05 19.95
N LEU A 629 -2.84 -0.70 19.21
CA LEU A 629 -1.89 -1.70 18.68
C LEU A 629 -1.14 -2.46 19.79
N VAL A 630 -0.87 -1.84 20.95
CA VAL A 630 -0.33 -2.56 22.12
C VAL A 630 -1.32 -3.62 22.60
N HIS A 631 -2.58 -3.25 22.81
CA HIS A 631 -3.59 -4.19 23.29
C HIS A 631 -3.86 -5.34 22.29
N LEU A 632 -3.93 -5.03 20.99
CA LEU A 632 -4.17 -6.05 19.95
C LEU A 632 -3.01 -7.05 19.82
N ILE A 633 -1.75 -6.62 19.90
CA ILE A 633 -0.59 -7.53 19.86
C ILE A 633 -0.49 -8.34 21.16
N LYS A 634 -0.78 -7.74 22.33
CA LYS A 634 -0.79 -8.49 23.61
C LYS A 634 -1.85 -9.60 23.61
N ALA A 635 -3.04 -9.33 23.10
CA ALA A 635 -4.07 -10.36 22.91
C ALA A 635 -3.61 -11.49 21.95
N LEU A 636 -2.82 -11.20 20.93
CA LEU A 636 -2.24 -12.23 20.04
C LEU A 636 -1.13 -13.06 20.73
N GLU A 637 -0.31 -12.46 21.58
CA GLU A 637 0.65 -13.18 22.42
C GLU A 637 -0.06 -14.19 23.34
N GLU A 638 -1.16 -13.79 23.98
CA GLU A 638 -1.97 -14.62 24.88
C GLU A 638 -2.71 -15.75 24.15
N GLN A 639 -3.38 -15.45 23.04
CA GLN A 639 -4.10 -16.46 22.23
C GLN A 639 -3.18 -17.56 21.69
N ARG A 640 -1.93 -17.23 21.34
CA ARG A 640 -1.00 -18.20 20.75
C ARG A 640 -0.21 -19.01 21.77
N GLN A 641 -0.17 -18.60 23.04
CA GLN A 641 0.37 -19.40 24.14
C GLN A 641 -0.57 -20.55 24.55
N THR A 642 -1.88 -20.39 24.40
CA THR A 642 -2.90 -21.36 24.86
C THR A 642 -3.25 -22.47 23.86
N THR A 643 -2.77 -22.39 22.62
CA THR A 643 -3.04 -23.38 21.54
C THR A 643 -1.80 -24.24 21.29
N PRO A 644 -1.86 -25.57 21.07
CA PRO A 644 -0.69 -26.38 20.69
C PRO A 644 -0.06 -25.94 19.34
N PRO A 645 1.22 -26.26 19.06
CA PRO A 645 1.83 -25.97 17.75
C PRO A 645 1.33 -26.95 16.67
N ALA A 646 1.04 -26.43 15.47
CA ALA A 646 0.82 -27.26 14.29
C ALA A 646 2.18 -27.74 13.72
N PRO A 647 2.24 -28.93 13.09
CA PRO A 647 3.45 -29.39 12.42
C PRO A 647 3.84 -28.45 11.27
N ALA A 648 5.14 -28.30 11.02
CA ALA A 648 5.66 -27.39 10.01
C ALA A 648 5.21 -27.78 8.59
N SER A 649 4.72 -26.79 7.83
CA SER A 649 4.35 -26.97 6.43
C SER A 649 5.58 -27.36 5.59
N PRO A 650 5.49 -28.37 4.70
CA PRO A 650 6.57 -28.69 3.76
C PRO A 650 6.79 -27.54 2.75
N PRO A 651 7.97 -27.45 2.14
CA PRO A 651 8.26 -26.43 1.12
C PRO A 651 7.35 -26.58 -0.11
N LEU A 652 7.01 -25.45 -0.73
CA LEU A 652 6.17 -25.41 -1.93
C LEU A 652 6.83 -26.18 -3.09
N PRO A 653 6.10 -27.05 -3.81
CA PRO A 653 6.60 -27.67 -5.03
C PRO A 653 6.76 -26.63 -6.16
N PRO A 654 7.63 -26.88 -7.15
CA PRO A 654 7.83 -25.99 -8.30
C PRO A 654 6.55 -25.85 -9.13
N GLN A 655 6.38 -24.71 -9.80
CA GLN A 655 5.19 -24.41 -10.60
C GLN A 655 5.00 -25.42 -11.76
N PRO A 656 3.79 -25.98 -11.95
CA PRO A 656 3.50 -26.79 -13.13
C PRO A 656 3.59 -25.98 -14.43
N THR A 657 4.23 -26.57 -15.45
CA THR A 657 4.19 -26.05 -16.82
C THR A 657 2.80 -26.23 -17.44
N ALA A 658 2.47 -25.40 -18.42
CA ALA A 658 1.12 -25.35 -18.99
C ALA A 658 0.72 -26.65 -19.72
N ALA A 659 -0.30 -27.33 -19.19
CA ALA A 659 -1.03 -28.41 -19.86
C ALA A 659 -2.46 -27.95 -20.19
N LYS A 660 -2.99 -28.38 -21.34
CA LYS A 660 -4.39 -28.17 -21.73
C LYS A 660 -5.23 -29.34 -21.23
N GLU A 661 -6.26 -29.09 -20.43
CA GLU A 661 -7.31 -30.07 -20.18
C GLU A 661 -8.71 -29.48 -20.42
N THR A 662 -9.66 -30.36 -20.73
CA THR A 662 -10.96 -30.02 -21.31
C THR A 662 -12.08 -30.05 -20.28
N HIS A 663 -12.93 -29.02 -20.26
CA HIS A 663 -14.16 -29.02 -19.47
C HIS A 663 -15.17 -30.06 -19.99
N ALA A 664 -15.19 -31.24 -19.39
CA ALA A 664 -16.33 -32.15 -19.44
C ALA A 664 -17.40 -31.69 -18.43
N ALA A 665 -18.67 -31.75 -18.82
CA ALA A 665 -19.79 -31.39 -17.94
C ALA A 665 -20.13 -32.54 -16.99
N LEU A 666 -20.34 -32.22 -15.70
CA LEU A 666 -20.88 -33.15 -14.70
C LEU A 666 -22.36 -32.85 -14.43
N ALA A 667 -23.17 -33.89 -14.43
CA ALA A 667 -24.60 -33.84 -14.17
C ALA A 667 -24.91 -33.80 -12.65
N PRO A 668 -26.08 -33.27 -12.22
CA PRO A 668 -26.42 -33.16 -10.81
C PRO A 668 -26.69 -34.53 -10.16
N THR A 669 -25.87 -34.89 -9.17
CA THR A 669 -26.11 -36.04 -8.30
C THR A 669 -27.17 -35.73 -7.25
N ALA A 670 -28.10 -36.67 -7.02
CA ALA A 670 -29.19 -36.51 -6.05
C ALA A 670 -28.70 -36.43 -4.59
N ALA A 671 -29.44 -35.70 -3.75
CA ALA A 671 -29.10 -35.50 -2.35
C ALA A 671 -29.24 -36.78 -1.51
N ALA A 672 -28.20 -37.12 -0.75
CA ALA A 672 -28.24 -38.17 0.26
C ALA A 672 -28.65 -37.57 1.61
N THR A 673 -29.78 -38.00 2.17
CA THR A 673 -30.29 -37.51 3.45
C THR A 673 -29.52 -38.13 4.62
N SER A 674 -28.66 -37.34 5.26
CA SER A 674 -28.07 -37.68 6.56
C SER A 674 -29.15 -37.70 7.67
N PRO A 675 -28.94 -38.42 8.79
CA PRO A 675 -29.87 -38.40 9.92
C PRO A 675 -30.00 -36.99 10.54
N PRO A 676 -31.16 -36.64 11.12
CA PRO A 676 -31.37 -35.34 11.76
C PRO A 676 -30.46 -35.19 12.98
N MET A 677 -29.53 -34.23 12.92
CA MET A 677 -28.75 -33.80 14.08
C MET A 677 -29.63 -32.95 15.00
N ALA A 678 -29.56 -33.17 16.32
CA ALA A 678 -30.33 -32.40 17.27
C ALA A 678 -29.92 -30.91 17.27
N THR A 679 -30.88 -30.01 17.04
CA THR A 679 -30.68 -28.56 17.01
C THR A 679 -30.02 -28.04 18.29
N ARG A 680 -28.85 -27.42 18.13
CA ARG A 680 -28.06 -26.83 19.22
C ARG A 680 -28.40 -25.34 19.33
N VAL A 681 -28.66 -24.86 20.56
CA VAL A 681 -28.81 -23.43 20.83
C VAL A 681 -27.51 -22.94 21.45
N CYS A 682 -26.79 -22.07 20.75
CA CYS A 682 -25.56 -21.43 21.23
C CYS A 682 -25.90 -20.04 21.76
N LYS A 683 -25.53 -19.73 23.00
CA LYS A 683 -25.79 -18.44 23.64
C LYS A 683 -24.61 -17.48 23.56
N THR A 684 -23.38 -17.96 23.51
CA THR A 684 -22.18 -17.11 23.43
C THR A 684 -21.42 -17.29 22.11
N PRO A 685 -20.63 -16.28 21.66
CA PRO A 685 -19.73 -16.42 20.52
C PRO A 685 -18.72 -17.57 20.68
N SER A 686 -18.30 -17.85 21.93
CA SER A 686 -17.38 -18.94 22.26
C SER A 686 -17.99 -20.32 21.96
N GLU A 687 -19.24 -20.55 22.37
CA GLU A 687 -19.97 -21.78 22.01
C GLU A 687 -20.10 -21.94 20.50
N LEU A 688 -20.46 -20.86 19.79
CA LEU A 688 -20.66 -20.88 18.33
C LEU A 688 -19.36 -21.22 17.59
N MET A 689 -18.24 -20.58 17.97
CA MET A 689 -16.92 -20.89 17.41
C MET A 689 -16.45 -22.29 17.81
N GLY A 690 -16.80 -22.77 19.01
CA GLY A 690 -16.53 -24.13 19.49
C GLY A 690 -17.31 -25.20 18.74
N VAL A 691 -18.53 -24.93 18.28
CA VAL A 691 -19.21 -25.80 17.31
C VAL A 691 -18.50 -25.71 15.96
N ARG A 692 -18.16 -24.50 15.48
CA ARG A 692 -17.55 -24.33 14.15
C ARG A 692 -16.18 -25.00 14.01
N SER A 693 -15.37 -25.04 15.05
CA SER A 693 -14.05 -25.71 15.04
C SER A 693 -14.14 -27.24 14.96
N THR A 694 -15.29 -27.84 15.27
CA THR A 694 -15.51 -29.29 15.09
C THR A 694 -15.90 -29.69 13.66
N LEU A 695 -16.19 -28.73 12.78
CA LEU A 695 -16.53 -29.02 11.38
C LEU A 695 -15.25 -29.14 10.51
N PRO A 696 -15.18 -30.10 9.58
CA PRO A 696 -14.10 -30.16 8.61
C PRO A 696 -14.14 -28.94 7.68
N ALA A 697 -12.99 -28.56 7.14
CA ALA A 697 -12.86 -27.38 6.26
C ALA A 697 -13.75 -27.45 4.99
N SER A 698 -14.16 -28.65 4.57
CA SER A 698 -15.04 -28.90 3.43
C SER A 698 -16.54 -28.74 3.72
N ALA A 699 -16.97 -28.57 4.97
CA ALA A 699 -18.40 -28.50 5.31
C ALA A 699 -19.02 -27.16 4.88
N ARG A 700 -20.01 -27.21 3.98
CA ARG A 700 -20.76 -26.02 3.52
C ARG A 700 -21.80 -25.61 4.55
N VAL A 701 -21.47 -24.66 5.41
CA VAL A 701 -22.42 -24.03 6.33
C VAL A 701 -23.20 -22.94 5.59
N ALA A 702 -24.52 -23.09 5.54
CA ALA A 702 -25.45 -22.05 5.10
C ALA A 702 -25.96 -21.26 6.31
N PHE A 703 -25.74 -19.95 6.34
CA PHE A 703 -26.10 -19.10 7.48
C PHE A 703 -27.21 -18.09 7.13
N VAL A 704 -28.25 -18.03 7.96
CA VAL A 704 -29.42 -17.16 7.77
C VAL A 704 -29.66 -16.30 9.02
N PRO A 705 -29.32 -15.01 9.02
CA PRO A 705 -29.45 -14.17 10.21
C PRO A 705 -30.87 -13.60 10.36
N PHE A 706 -31.54 -13.87 11.49
CA PHE A 706 -32.84 -13.30 11.84
C PHE A 706 -32.78 -12.41 13.09
N LEU A 707 -33.74 -11.49 13.19
CA LEU A 707 -34.01 -10.72 14.41
C LEU A 707 -34.96 -11.48 15.35
N GLY A 708 -35.99 -12.11 14.78
CA GLY A 708 -37.09 -12.76 15.51
C GLY A 708 -38.46 -12.42 14.91
N GLY A 709 -39.53 -12.99 15.49
CA GLY A 709 -40.89 -12.84 14.97
C GLY A 709 -41.09 -13.62 13.67
N LEU A 710 -40.77 -14.92 13.69
CA LEU A 710 -40.67 -15.73 12.48
C LEU A 710 -42.02 -16.03 11.83
N HIS A 711 -42.02 -16.02 10.50
CA HIS A 711 -43.17 -16.12 9.59
C HIS A 711 -42.74 -16.80 8.27
N ASP A 712 -43.66 -17.11 7.37
CA ASP A 712 -43.39 -17.90 6.14
C ASP A 712 -42.27 -17.34 5.26
N GLY A 713 -42.17 -16.00 5.13
CA GLY A 713 -41.05 -15.34 4.46
C GLY A 713 -39.65 -15.68 5.04
N HIS A 714 -39.54 -15.99 6.33
CA HIS A 714 -38.30 -16.48 6.94
C HIS A 714 -38.09 -17.98 6.67
N MET A 715 -39.16 -18.77 6.60
CA MET A 715 -39.09 -20.21 6.29
C MET A 715 -38.53 -20.45 4.87
N ALA A 716 -38.93 -19.62 3.90
CA ALA A 716 -38.38 -19.68 2.55
C ALA A 716 -36.86 -19.44 2.48
N LEU A 717 -36.28 -18.69 3.44
CA LEU A 717 -34.84 -18.47 3.54
C LEU A 717 -34.11 -19.72 4.08
N LEU A 718 -34.74 -20.45 5.00
CA LEU A 718 -34.22 -21.74 5.50
C LEU A 718 -34.34 -22.84 4.44
N ASP A 719 -35.42 -22.84 3.68
CA ASP A 719 -35.65 -23.79 2.58
C ASP A 719 -34.64 -23.58 1.44
N GLU A 720 -34.20 -22.35 1.18
CA GLU A 720 -33.10 -22.07 0.25
C GLU A 720 -31.71 -22.36 0.86
N ALA A 721 -31.49 -22.07 2.14
CA ALA A 721 -30.25 -22.43 2.84
C ALA A 721 -30.00 -23.95 2.78
N SER A 722 -31.06 -24.74 2.96
CA SER A 722 -31.06 -26.21 2.87
C SER A 722 -30.73 -26.75 1.47
N ARG A 723 -30.81 -25.92 0.41
CA ARG A 723 -30.40 -26.29 -0.95
C ARG A 723 -28.95 -25.96 -1.26
N ARG A 724 -28.31 -25.07 -0.48
CA ARG A 724 -26.99 -24.51 -0.78
C ARG A 724 -25.88 -24.93 0.19
N GLY A 725 -26.21 -25.40 1.38
CA GLY A 725 -25.24 -25.92 2.35
C GLY A 725 -25.69 -27.24 2.98
N ASP A 726 -24.72 -28.05 3.39
CA ASP A 726 -24.92 -29.33 4.07
C ASP A 726 -25.48 -29.15 5.50
N ARG A 727 -25.34 -27.93 6.05
CA ARG A 727 -25.65 -27.55 7.43
C ARG A 727 -26.29 -26.17 7.47
N VAL A 728 -27.51 -26.08 7.99
CA VAL A 728 -28.25 -24.81 8.11
C VAL A 728 -28.09 -24.24 9.52
N TRP A 729 -27.52 -23.04 9.60
CA TRP A 729 -27.26 -22.30 10.84
C TRP A 729 -28.00 -20.96 10.80
N THR A 730 -28.43 -20.45 11.95
CA THR A 730 -29.21 -19.20 12.02
C THR A 730 -28.88 -18.39 13.28
N SER A 731 -29.33 -17.13 13.34
CA SER A 731 -29.31 -16.32 14.55
C SER A 731 -30.71 -15.83 14.90
N LEU A 732 -30.97 -15.61 16.19
CA LEU A 732 -32.07 -14.80 16.70
C LEU A 732 -31.47 -13.72 17.59
N PHE A 733 -31.28 -12.50 17.05
CA PHE A 733 -30.67 -11.38 17.78
C PHE A 733 -31.35 -10.05 17.43
N LEU A 734 -31.99 -9.43 18.42
CA LEU A 734 -32.63 -8.13 18.27
C LEU A 734 -31.60 -7.00 18.35
N ASN A 735 -31.01 -6.63 17.22
CA ASN A 735 -29.95 -5.62 17.15
C ASN A 735 -30.46 -4.20 17.47
N GLN A 736 -30.15 -3.68 18.65
CA GLN A 736 -30.47 -2.30 19.06
C GLN A 736 -30.04 -1.21 18.05
N LEU A 737 -28.88 -1.36 17.39
CA LEU A 737 -28.38 -0.37 16.42
C LEU A 737 -29.17 -0.33 15.09
N GLN A 738 -30.20 -1.18 14.95
CA GLN A 738 -31.12 -1.19 13.80
C GLN A 738 -32.47 -0.52 14.07
N PHE A 739 -32.67 0.05 15.26
CA PHE A 739 -33.93 0.70 15.67
C PHE A 739 -33.74 2.22 15.84
N GLN A 740 -34.74 3.00 15.39
CA GLN A 740 -34.70 4.48 15.46
C GLN A 740 -35.34 5.05 16.73
N SER A 741 -36.12 4.25 17.45
CA SER A 741 -36.73 4.65 18.71
C SER A 741 -36.74 3.48 19.68
N ALA A 742 -36.59 3.77 20.97
CA ALA A 742 -36.73 2.77 22.04
C ALA A 742 -38.09 2.05 21.93
N LYS A 743 -39.17 2.79 21.64
CA LYS A 743 -40.51 2.24 21.43
C LYS A 743 -40.59 1.20 20.30
N ASP A 744 -39.92 1.39 19.17
CA ASP A 744 -39.91 0.39 18.08
C ASP A 744 -39.09 -0.86 18.44
N PHE A 745 -38.05 -0.71 19.27
CA PHE A 745 -37.27 -1.82 19.83
C PHE A 745 -38.07 -2.61 20.88
N GLU A 746 -38.62 -1.93 21.89
CA GLU A 746 -39.44 -2.48 22.98
C GLU A 746 -40.71 -3.20 22.48
N THR A 747 -41.34 -2.68 21.42
CA THR A 747 -42.55 -3.27 20.84
C THR A 747 -42.28 -4.19 19.65
N TYR A 748 -41.05 -4.67 19.46
CA TYR A 748 -40.75 -5.60 18.38
C TYR A 748 -41.33 -7.01 18.67
N PRO A 749 -42.11 -7.62 17.76
CA PRO A 749 -42.86 -8.85 18.03
C PRO A 749 -41.98 -10.11 17.91
N MET A 750 -40.91 -10.18 18.71
CA MET A 750 -40.08 -11.36 18.90
C MET A 750 -40.60 -12.20 20.07
N ARG A 751 -40.64 -13.53 19.92
CA ARG A 751 -40.94 -14.46 21.01
C ARG A 751 -39.94 -15.60 20.97
N LEU A 752 -38.84 -15.44 21.71
CA LEU A 752 -37.63 -16.27 21.56
C LEU A 752 -37.93 -17.77 21.61
N ASP A 753 -38.73 -18.26 22.56
CA ASP A 753 -39.03 -19.69 22.69
C ASP A 753 -39.95 -20.22 21.57
N GLU A 754 -40.94 -19.43 21.13
CA GLU A 754 -41.79 -19.78 19.97
C GLU A 754 -40.98 -19.79 18.67
N ASP A 755 -40.07 -18.83 18.50
CA ASP A 755 -39.21 -18.73 17.33
C ASP A 755 -38.15 -19.86 17.32
N ILE A 756 -37.57 -20.23 18.48
CA ILE A 756 -36.71 -21.42 18.62
C ILE A 756 -37.47 -22.70 18.28
N ALA A 757 -38.75 -22.83 18.69
CA ALA A 757 -39.57 -23.99 18.36
C ALA A 757 -39.75 -24.13 16.83
N LYS A 758 -40.20 -23.07 16.15
CA LYS A 758 -40.37 -23.05 14.67
C LYS A 758 -39.09 -23.42 13.91
N LEU A 759 -37.90 -23.10 14.45
CA LEU A 759 -36.60 -23.41 13.83
C LEU A 759 -36.19 -24.88 14.00
N ARG A 760 -36.53 -25.52 15.12
CA ARG A 760 -36.24 -26.96 15.35
C ARG A 760 -36.97 -27.83 14.32
N ASP A 761 -38.19 -27.45 13.96
CA ASP A 761 -39.02 -28.16 12.97
C ASP A 761 -38.52 -28.01 11.52
N ARG A 762 -37.43 -27.24 11.29
CA ARG A 762 -36.87 -26.91 9.96
C ARG A 762 -35.42 -27.36 9.75
N ASN A 763 -34.99 -28.43 10.43
CA ASN A 763 -33.67 -29.06 10.27
C ASN A 763 -32.47 -28.08 10.46
N VAL A 764 -32.66 -27.07 11.30
CA VAL A 764 -31.60 -26.12 11.67
C VAL A 764 -30.66 -26.80 12.66
N GLU A 765 -29.36 -26.86 12.35
CA GLU A 765 -28.36 -27.47 13.22
C GLU A 765 -28.01 -26.55 14.40
N VAL A 766 -27.84 -25.25 14.15
CA VAL A 766 -27.40 -24.27 15.15
C VAL A 766 -28.27 -23.02 15.12
N ILE A 767 -28.83 -22.66 16.27
CA ILE A 767 -29.50 -21.38 16.53
C ILE A 767 -28.62 -20.56 17.47
N PHE A 768 -28.12 -19.42 16.99
CA PHE A 768 -27.30 -18.51 17.78
C PHE A 768 -28.16 -17.41 18.43
N THR A 769 -28.17 -17.34 19.76
CA THR A 769 -29.01 -16.42 20.54
C THR A 769 -28.14 -15.55 21.48
N PRO A 770 -27.27 -14.67 20.94
CA PRO A 770 -26.38 -13.84 21.72
C PRO A 770 -27.14 -12.78 22.54
N ASN A 771 -26.54 -12.39 23.67
CA ASN A 771 -26.99 -11.21 24.41
C ASN A 771 -26.40 -9.92 23.79
N VAL A 772 -26.88 -8.75 24.22
CA VAL A 772 -26.43 -7.45 23.67
C VAL A 772 -24.95 -7.19 23.94
N GLN A 773 -24.42 -7.57 25.09
CA GLN A 773 -23.01 -7.37 25.48
C GLN A 773 -22.04 -8.27 24.69
N ASP A 774 -22.46 -9.47 24.27
CA ASP A 774 -21.66 -10.33 23.37
C ASP A 774 -21.38 -9.64 22.03
N ILE A 775 -22.33 -8.83 21.57
CA ILE A 775 -22.27 -8.12 20.28
C ILE A 775 -21.70 -6.71 20.45
N TYR A 776 -22.00 -6.06 21.58
CA TYR A 776 -21.64 -4.69 21.93
C TYR A 776 -21.14 -4.63 23.38
N PRO A 777 -19.89 -5.06 23.66
CA PRO A 777 -19.32 -4.95 24.99
C PRO A 777 -19.24 -3.49 25.43
N THR A 778 -19.65 -3.21 26.67
CA THR A 778 -19.85 -1.85 27.20
C THR A 778 -18.79 -1.47 28.23
N ALA A 779 -17.54 -1.91 28.06
CA ALA A 779 -16.46 -1.51 28.96
C ALA A 779 -16.16 -0.01 28.77
N GLU A 780 -16.07 0.74 29.86
CA GLU A 780 -16.04 2.22 29.84
C GLU A 780 -14.79 2.78 29.13
N ASP A 781 -13.70 2.00 29.07
CA ASP A 781 -12.47 2.31 28.34
C ASP A 781 -12.45 1.84 26.86
N SER A 782 -13.57 1.33 26.31
CA SER A 782 -13.60 0.66 25.00
C SER A 782 -14.39 1.39 23.91
N PHE A 783 -13.74 1.65 22.77
CA PHE A 783 -14.40 2.16 21.57
C PHE A 783 -15.00 0.99 20.75
N PRO A 784 -16.35 0.91 20.59
CA PRO A 784 -16.96 -0.19 19.86
C PRO A 784 -16.73 -0.04 18.35
N ALA A 785 -15.89 -0.90 17.79
CA ALA A 785 -15.62 -0.97 16.35
C ALA A 785 -16.91 -1.16 15.53
N ARG A 786 -17.03 -0.44 14.41
CA ARG A 786 -18.20 -0.44 13.52
C ARG A 786 -17.75 -0.58 12.07
N VAL A 787 -18.58 -1.21 11.24
CA VAL A 787 -18.39 -1.25 9.78
C VAL A 787 -19.34 -0.26 9.14
N ASP A 788 -18.82 0.62 8.29
CA ASP A 788 -19.55 1.69 7.62
C ASP A 788 -19.46 1.52 6.10
N PHE A 789 -20.53 1.85 5.37
CA PHE A 789 -20.63 1.72 3.93
C PHE A 789 -20.70 3.11 3.30
N ALA A 790 -19.53 3.73 3.12
CA ALA A 790 -19.40 5.12 2.71
C ALA A 790 -20.33 5.49 1.53
N GLY A 791 -21.20 6.48 1.77
CA GLY A 791 -22.17 6.99 0.81
C GLY A 791 -23.53 6.28 0.76
N ILE A 792 -23.75 5.14 1.43
CA ILE A 792 -25.09 4.50 1.43
C ILE A 792 -26.13 5.36 2.17
N GLU A 793 -25.71 6.02 3.25
CA GLU A 793 -26.54 6.93 4.05
C GLU A 793 -26.89 8.24 3.28
N ALA A 794 -26.23 8.48 2.13
CA ALA A 794 -26.50 9.60 1.23
C ALA A 794 -27.35 9.19 0.01
N VAL A 795 -27.76 7.93 -0.10
CA VAL A 795 -28.75 7.50 -1.10
C VAL A 795 -30.15 7.75 -0.55
N ASP A 796 -30.95 8.52 -1.29
CA ASP A 796 -32.38 8.71 -1.01
C ASP A 796 -33.08 7.35 -0.91
N GLY A 797 -33.54 7.00 0.29
CA GLY A 797 -33.93 5.64 0.66
C GLY A 797 -33.74 5.35 2.15
N GLU A 798 -33.77 4.07 2.51
CA GLU A 798 -33.74 3.56 3.89
C GLU A 798 -32.51 4.00 4.71
N GLY A 799 -31.41 4.43 4.09
CA GLY A 799 -30.22 4.95 4.79
C GLY A 799 -30.44 6.40 5.24
N LYS A 800 -30.78 7.28 4.30
CA LYS A 800 -31.10 8.69 4.55
C LYS A 800 -32.20 8.87 5.61
N GLU A 801 -33.26 8.06 5.54
CA GLU A 801 -34.34 8.08 6.53
C GLU A 801 -33.93 7.52 7.90
N ARG A 802 -32.84 6.74 7.98
CA ARG A 802 -32.45 5.97 9.18
C ARG A 802 -30.92 6.00 9.40
N PRO A 803 -30.28 7.18 9.59
CA PRO A 803 -28.83 7.31 9.52
C PRO A 803 -28.10 6.38 10.50
N GLY A 804 -27.23 5.52 9.96
CA GLY A 804 -26.47 4.54 10.73
C GLY A 804 -27.13 3.16 10.84
N PHE A 805 -28.33 2.96 10.28
CA PHE A 805 -29.01 1.65 10.21
C PHE A 805 -28.14 0.61 9.48
N PHE A 806 -27.56 0.98 8.33
CA PHE A 806 -26.68 0.10 7.56
C PHE A 806 -25.34 -0.14 8.26
N ARG A 807 -24.80 0.87 8.96
CA ARG A 807 -23.65 0.70 9.86
C ARG A 807 -23.95 -0.31 10.99
N GLY A 808 -25.16 -0.26 11.55
CA GLY A 808 -25.66 -1.23 12.54
C GLY A 808 -25.74 -2.66 11.99
N ILE A 809 -26.23 -2.84 10.75
CA ILE A 809 -26.24 -4.14 10.05
C ILE A 809 -24.82 -4.66 9.79
N GLY A 810 -23.96 -3.87 9.12
CA GLY A 810 -22.62 -4.31 8.75
C GLY A 810 -21.80 -4.76 9.96
N THR A 811 -21.90 -4.03 11.06
CA THR A 811 -21.20 -4.35 12.32
C THR A 811 -21.60 -5.72 12.89
N VAL A 812 -22.88 -6.09 12.89
CA VAL A 812 -23.33 -7.41 13.39
C VAL A 812 -22.96 -8.53 12.41
N LEU A 813 -23.22 -8.34 11.12
CA LEU A 813 -22.96 -9.37 10.13
C LEU A 813 -21.47 -9.70 10.02
N THR A 814 -20.59 -8.72 10.15
CA THR A 814 -19.13 -8.93 10.21
C THR A 814 -18.74 -9.85 11.38
N LYS A 815 -19.30 -9.62 12.58
CA LYS A 815 -19.07 -10.48 13.75
C LYS A 815 -19.63 -11.89 13.53
N PHE A 816 -20.88 -11.99 13.05
CA PHE A 816 -21.51 -13.27 12.77
C PHE A 816 -20.71 -14.08 11.73
N PHE A 817 -20.28 -13.49 10.62
CA PHE A 817 -19.53 -14.18 9.57
C PHE A 817 -18.13 -14.60 10.05
N ALA A 818 -17.45 -13.79 10.88
CA ALA A 818 -16.17 -14.16 11.49
C ALA A 818 -16.28 -15.39 12.42
N TRP A 819 -17.42 -15.54 13.13
CA TRP A 819 -17.68 -16.64 14.05
C TRP A 819 -18.24 -17.90 13.36
N THR A 820 -19.18 -17.77 12.42
CA THR A 820 -19.82 -18.90 11.72
C THR A 820 -19.03 -19.38 10.51
N ARG A 821 -18.22 -18.51 9.89
CA ARG A 821 -17.41 -18.75 8.68
C ARG A 821 -18.21 -19.42 7.55
N PRO A 822 -19.36 -18.84 7.18
CA PRO A 822 -20.33 -19.51 6.31
C PRO A 822 -19.75 -19.73 4.91
N SER A 823 -20.22 -20.74 4.20
CA SER A 823 -19.94 -20.90 2.77
C SER A 823 -20.99 -20.20 1.91
N VAL A 824 -22.19 -20.03 2.45
CA VAL A 824 -23.28 -19.27 1.83
C VAL A 824 -24.08 -18.52 2.90
N VAL A 825 -24.49 -17.30 2.60
CA VAL A 825 -25.39 -16.49 3.45
C VAL A 825 -26.66 -16.16 2.68
N VAL A 826 -27.82 -16.31 3.33
CA VAL A 826 -29.14 -16.19 2.68
C VAL A 826 -29.90 -14.98 3.22
N PHE A 827 -30.41 -14.14 2.33
CA PHE A 827 -31.16 -12.93 2.66
C PHE A 827 -32.42 -12.78 1.80
N GLY A 828 -33.46 -12.16 2.36
CA GLY A 828 -34.68 -11.83 1.62
C GLY A 828 -34.52 -10.56 0.77
N GLN A 829 -35.02 -10.60 -0.47
CA GLN A 829 -35.06 -9.46 -1.39
C GLN A 829 -35.78 -8.24 -0.79
N LYS A 830 -36.79 -8.44 0.07
CA LYS A 830 -37.64 -7.40 0.66
C LYS A 830 -36.84 -6.19 1.15
N ASP A 831 -35.70 -6.45 1.78
CA ASP A 831 -34.78 -5.45 2.30
C ASP A 831 -33.65 -5.21 1.30
N PHE A 832 -33.98 -4.80 0.08
CA PHE A 832 -33.08 -4.75 -1.08
C PHE A 832 -31.71 -4.09 -0.78
N LEU A 833 -31.70 -2.90 -0.19
CA LEU A 833 -30.45 -2.20 0.13
C LEU A 833 -29.58 -2.96 1.14
N GLN A 834 -30.19 -3.77 2.03
CA GLN A 834 -29.46 -4.72 2.88
C GLN A 834 -28.75 -5.78 2.03
N THR A 835 -29.41 -6.34 1.01
CA THR A 835 -28.74 -7.31 0.10
C THR A 835 -27.56 -6.68 -0.65
N VAL A 836 -27.63 -5.39 -1.00
CA VAL A 836 -26.52 -4.67 -1.63
C VAL A 836 -25.34 -4.49 -0.67
N ILE A 837 -25.57 -4.03 0.57
CA ILE A 837 -24.45 -3.86 1.52
C ILE A 837 -23.84 -5.21 1.94
N VAL A 838 -24.64 -6.29 2.03
CA VAL A 838 -24.13 -7.65 2.28
C VAL A 838 -23.21 -8.10 1.15
N ARG A 839 -23.59 -7.85 -0.12
CA ARG A 839 -22.74 -8.21 -1.27
C ARG A 839 -21.42 -7.43 -1.29
N LYS A 840 -21.42 -6.15 -0.90
CA LYS A 840 -20.19 -5.36 -0.72
C LYS A 840 -19.34 -5.91 0.43
N LEU A 841 -19.96 -6.17 1.60
CA LEU A 841 -19.29 -6.73 2.77
C LEU A 841 -18.60 -8.07 2.46
N CYS A 842 -19.26 -8.97 1.73
CA CYS A 842 -18.63 -10.23 1.32
C CYS A 842 -17.53 -10.01 0.29
N ALA A 843 -17.75 -9.19 -0.74
CA ALA A 843 -16.73 -8.90 -1.76
C ALA A 843 -15.45 -8.25 -1.20
N GLU A 844 -15.55 -7.47 -0.11
CA GLU A 844 -14.42 -6.76 0.51
C GLU A 844 -13.76 -7.53 1.67
N PHE A 845 -14.54 -8.24 2.50
CA PHE A 845 -14.04 -8.86 3.74
C PHE A 845 -14.16 -10.40 3.80
N PHE A 846 -15.03 -11.00 2.98
CA PHE A 846 -15.34 -12.44 3.04
C PHE A 846 -15.57 -13.03 1.62
N PRO A 847 -14.55 -12.99 0.71
CA PRO A 847 -14.75 -13.25 -0.72
C PRO A 847 -15.19 -14.68 -1.04
N ASP A 848 -14.92 -15.65 -0.17
CA ASP A 848 -15.32 -17.05 -0.31
C ASP A 848 -16.80 -17.30 0.09
N VAL A 849 -17.54 -16.26 0.51
CA VAL A 849 -18.93 -16.36 0.97
C VAL A 849 -19.91 -16.07 -0.16
N GLU A 850 -20.63 -17.11 -0.58
CA GLU A 850 -21.72 -17.01 -1.54
C GLU A 850 -22.90 -16.21 -0.95
N VAL A 851 -23.41 -15.18 -1.64
CA VAL A 851 -24.59 -14.41 -1.19
C VAL A 851 -25.82 -14.81 -1.98
N ALA A 852 -26.72 -15.57 -1.36
CA ALA A 852 -28.01 -15.95 -1.92
C ALA A 852 -29.08 -14.92 -1.54
N VAL A 853 -29.83 -14.43 -2.54
CA VAL A 853 -31.01 -13.58 -2.34
C VAL A 853 -32.25 -14.35 -2.78
N VAL A 854 -33.26 -14.39 -1.91
CA VAL A 854 -34.55 -15.06 -2.16
C VAL A 854 -35.63 -14.00 -2.43
N PRO A 855 -36.50 -14.18 -3.44
CA PRO A 855 -37.55 -13.21 -3.76
C PRO A 855 -38.50 -12.90 -2.59
N THR A 856 -39.09 -11.70 -2.61
CA THR A 856 -40.02 -11.25 -1.56
C THR A 856 -41.27 -12.13 -1.51
N VAL A 857 -41.40 -12.94 -0.45
CA VAL A 857 -42.61 -13.72 -0.18
C VAL A 857 -43.74 -12.78 0.27
N ARG A 858 -44.93 -12.98 -0.28
CA ARG A 858 -46.11 -12.11 -0.08
C ARG A 858 -47.32 -12.89 0.44
N GLU A 859 -48.13 -12.20 1.22
CA GLU A 859 -49.49 -12.62 1.60
C GLU A 859 -50.41 -12.59 0.35
N LYS A 860 -51.59 -13.22 0.43
CA LYS A 860 -52.50 -13.42 -0.73
C LYS A 860 -52.99 -12.13 -1.40
N ASP A 861 -52.95 -11.00 -0.69
CA ASP A 861 -53.31 -9.67 -1.17
C ASP A 861 -52.10 -8.84 -1.63
N GLY A 862 -50.91 -9.44 -1.71
CA GLY A 862 -49.68 -8.83 -2.22
C GLY A 862 -48.82 -8.13 -1.16
N LEU A 863 -49.30 -8.00 0.09
CA LEU A 863 -48.50 -7.47 1.18
C LEU A 863 -47.24 -8.33 1.41
N ALA A 864 -46.06 -7.72 1.47
CA ALA A 864 -44.83 -8.44 1.81
C ALA A 864 -44.88 -8.96 3.26
N PHE A 865 -44.49 -10.22 3.49
CA PHE A 865 -44.38 -10.76 4.85
C PHE A 865 -43.31 -9.99 5.66
N ALA A 866 -43.68 -9.48 6.82
CA ALA A 866 -42.78 -8.87 7.78
C ALA A 866 -43.27 -9.07 9.22
N SER A 867 -42.38 -9.25 10.18
CA SER A 867 -42.74 -9.38 11.61
C SER A 867 -43.56 -8.17 12.11
N ARG A 868 -43.29 -6.96 11.58
CA ARG A 868 -44.04 -5.72 11.88
C ARG A 868 -45.52 -5.76 11.44
N ASN A 869 -45.94 -6.66 10.53
CA ASN A 869 -47.34 -6.78 10.11
C ASN A 869 -48.27 -7.10 11.31
N ALA A 870 -47.74 -7.76 12.35
CA ALA A 870 -48.46 -8.07 13.59
C ALA A 870 -48.84 -6.84 14.45
N ARG A 871 -48.34 -5.63 14.14
CA ARG A 871 -48.72 -4.38 14.82
C ARG A 871 -49.89 -3.64 14.15
N LEU A 872 -50.25 -4.02 12.92
CA LEU A 872 -51.29 -3.34 12.16
C LEU A 872 -52.67 -3.58 12.80
N THR A 873 -53.42 -2.52 13.08
CA THR A 873 -54.86 -2.63 13.36
C THR A 873 -55.61 -3.28 12.18
N PRO A 874 -56.86 -3.79 12.35
CA PRO A 874 -57.63 -4.35 11.24
C PRO A 874 -57.82 -3.33 10.08
N GLU A 875 -57.87 -2.04 10.40
CA GLU A 875 -58.01 -0.93 9.45
C GLU A 875 -56.69 -0.64 8.74
N GLU A 876 -55.57 -0.61 9.46
CA GLU A 876 -54.23 -0.47 8.88
C GLU A 876 -53.87 -1.70 8.02
N ARG A 877 -54.21 -2.93 8.45
CA ARG A 877 -53.94 -4.16 7.69
C ARG A 877 -54.73 -4.21 6.38
N LYS A 878 -55.97 -3.71 6.32
CA LYS A 878 -56.72 -3.55 5.06
C LYS A 878 -56.04 -2.57 4.09
N ARG A 879 -55.30 -1.57 4.61
CA ARG A 879 -54.61 -0.55 3.82
C ARG A 879 -53.17 -0.92 3.45
N ALA A 880 -52.52 -1.79 4.21
CA ALA A 880 -51.12 -2.17 4.01
C ALA A 880 -50.76 -2.64 2.58
N PRO A 881 -51.61 -3.40 1.83
CA PRO A 881 -51.34 -3.75 0.42
C PRO A 881 -51.13 -2.56 -0.53
N LEU A 882 -51.54 -1.34 -0.17
CA LEU A 882 -51.30 -0.13 -0.96
C LEU A 882 -49.80 0.12 -1.22
N ILE A 883 -48.90 -0.35 -0.34
CA ILE A 883 -47.45 -0.21 -0.55
C ILE A 883 -46.99 -0.97 -1.80
N TYR A 884 -47.53 -2.18 -2.02
CA TYR A 884 -47.21 -2.99 -3.20
C TYR A 884 -47.96 -2.49 -4.44
N GLN A 885 -49.22 -2.07 -4.30
CA GLN A 885 -49.97 -1.46 -5.40
C GLN A 885 -49.31 -0.16 -5.91
N THR A 886 -48.68 0.60 -5.02
CA THR A 886 -47.85 1.77 -5.39
C THR A 886 -46.65 1.35 -6.25
N LEU A 887 -45.93 0.29 -5.85
CA LEU A 887 -44.83 -0.26 -6.66
C LEU A 887 -45.31 -0.78 -8.03
N GLN A 888 -46.47 -1.43 -8.08
CA GLN A 888 -47.09 -1.89 -9.32
C GLN A 888 -47.51 -0.73 -10.23
N ALA A 889 -47.92 0.42 -9.68
CA ALA A 889 -48.20 1.63 -10.47
C ALA A 889 -46.91 2.19 -11.11
N VAL A 890 -45.79 2.21 -10.37
CA VAL A 890 -44.47 2.60 -10.92
C VAL A 890 -44.02 1.61 -12.01
N GLU A 891 -44.14 0.30 -11.75
CA GLU A 891 -43.82 -0.74 -12.72
C GLU A 891 -44.66 -0.63 -13.99
N ALA A 892 -45.96 -0.30 -13.87
CA ALA A 892 -46.84 -0.10 -15.02
C ALA A 892 -46.40 1.07 -15.91
N GLN A 893 -45.87 2.16 -15.35
CA GLN A 893 -45.30 3.26 -16.13
C GLN A 893 -43.99 2.85 -16.81
N HIS A 894 -43.11 2.12 -16.12
CA HIS A 894 -41.90 1.55 -16.74
C HIS A 894 -42.25 0.60 -17.91
N ARG A 895 -43.26 -0.27 -17.75
CA ARG A 895 -43.77 -1.15 -18.81
C ARG A 895 -44.38 -0.39 -20.00
N ARG A 896 -44.91 0.82 -19.78
CA ARG A 896 -45.42 1.71 -20.85
C ARG A 896 -44.31 2.44 -21.63
N GLY A 897 -43.06 2.36 -21.18
CA GLY A 897 -41.90 2.97 -21.85
C GLY A 897 -41.21 4.07 -21.05
N GLU A 898 -41.71 4.43 -19.86
CA GLU A 898 -41.07 5.47 -19.04
C GLU A 898 -39.69 5.02 -18.53
N ARG A 899 -38.68 5.90 -18.62
CA ARG A 899 -37.29 5.65 -18.22
C ARG A 899 -36.70 6.75 -17.35
N ASP A 900 -37.38 7.88 -17.17
CA ASP A 900 -36.97 8.89 -16.19
C ASP A 900 -37.36 8.45 -14.77
N ALA A 901 -36.39 8.38 -13.86
CA ALA A 901 -36.63 7.93 -12.50
C ALA A 901 -37.38 8.96 -11.63
N GLY A 902 -37.29 10.25 -11.95
CA GLY A 902 -38.11 11.29 -11.34
C GLY A 902 -39.58 11.08 -11.68
N VAL A 903 -39.90 10.87 -12.95
CA VAL A 903 -41.28 10.57 -13.41
C VAL A 903 -41.79 9.26 -12.80
N LEU A 904 -40.96 8.21 -12.75
CA LEU A 904 -41.32 6.94 -12.11
C LEU A 904 -41.59 7.08 -10.61
N THR A 905 -40.72 7.77 -9.86
CA THR A 905 -40.92 7.96 -8.41
C THR A 905 -42.12 8.85 -8.11
N GLU A 906 -42.32 9.93 -8.86
CA GLU A 906 -43.45 10.85 -8.67
C GLU A 906 -44.79 10.20 -9.03
N ALA A 907 -44.86 9.38 -10.09
CA ALA A 907 -46.06 8.59 -10.38
C ALA A 907 -46.45 7.66 -9.20
N GLY A 908 -45.45 7.12 -8.49
CA GLY A 908 -45.66 6.39 -7.25
C GLY A 908 -46.16 7.27 -6.10
N ARG A 909 -45.57 8.45 -5.90
CA ARG A 909 -45.98 9.41 -4.85
C ARG A 909 -47.43 9.88 -5.06
N VAL A 910 -47.82 10.20 -6.30
CA VAL A 910 -49.20 10.57 -6.67
C VAL A 910 -50.18 9.41 -6.44
N PHE A 911 -49.81 8.17 -6.79
CA PHE A 911 -50.65 7.01 -6.52
C PHE A 911 -50.84 6.80 -5.01
N ALA A 912 -49.76 6.87 -4.22
CA ALA A 912 -49.83 6.68 -2.78
C ALA A 912 -50.67 7.78 -2.10
N ALA A 913 -50.44 9.05 -2.46
CA ALA A 913 -51.16 10.19 -1.91
C ALA A 913 -52.67 10.14 -2.20
N SER A 914 -53.07 9.75 -3.43
CA SER A 914 -54.49 9.60 -3.80
C SER A 914 -55.21 8.46 -3.05
N HIS A 915 -54.47 7.51 -2.46
CA HIS A 915 -54.99 6.45 -1.58
C HIS A 915 -54.66 6.70 -0.08
N GLY A 916 -54.19 7.90 0.26
CA GLY A 916 -53.89 8.34 1.63
C GLY A 916 -52.72 7.63 2.31
N LEU A 917 -51.84 6.97 1.54
CA LEU A 917 -50.63 6.32 2.06
C LEU A 917 -49.52 7.37 2.26
N SER A 918 -49.00 7.49 3.48
CA SER A 918 -47.88 8.38 3.77
C SER A 918 -46.58 7.72 3.33
N VAL A 919 -45.91 8.31 2.35
CA VAL A 919 -44.66 7.80 1.77
C VAL A 919 -43.48 8.62 2.27
N ASP A 920 -42.52 7.96 2.88
CA ASP A 920 -41.26 8.59 3.30
C ASP A 920 -40.37 8.73 2.05
N TYR A 921 -40.06 7.61 1.39
CA TYR A 921 -39.34 7.57 0.11
C TYR A 921 -39.96 6.61 -0.90
N ILE A 922 -39.80 6.96 -2.17
CA ILE A 922 -39.70 6.01 -3.29
C ILE A 922 -38.40 6.36 -4.00
N THR A 923 -37.60 5.35 -4.33
CA THR A 923 -36.27 5.51 -4.95
C THR A 923 -36.06 4.44 -6.01
N VAL A 924 -35.37 4.76 -7.12
CA VAL A 924 -34.99 3.80 -8.15
C VAL A 924 -33.49 3.64 -8.16
N CYS A 925 -33.03 2.43 -7.87
CA CYS A 925 -31.61 2.10 -7.78
C CYS A 925 -31.19 1.11 -8.88
N ASP A 926 -29.95 1.23 -9.33
CA ASP A 926 -29.25 0.17 -10.06
C ASP A 926 -29.20 -1.09 -9.16
N LEU A 927 -29.76 -2.20 -9.66
CA LEU A 927 -30.00 -3.44 -8.89
C LEU A 927 -28.71 -4.04 -8.30
N TYR A 928 -27.57 -3.69 -8.87
CA TYR A 928 -26.29 -4.36 -8.67
C TYR A 928 -25.36 -3.58 -7.73
N THR A 929 -25.44 -2.25 -7.76
CA THR A 929 -24.59 -1.33 -6.99
C THR A 929 -25.32 -0.61 -5.86
N GLY A 930 -26.66 -0.56 -5.91
CA GLY A 930 -27.53 0.20 -5.00
C GLY A 930 -27.41 1.72 -5.13
N LYS A 931 -26.78 2.23 -6.20
CA LYS A 931 -26.78 3.67 -6.50
C LYS A 931 -28.13 4.07 -7.06
N ALA A 932 -28.63 5.24 -6.67
CA ALA A 932 -29.73 5.89 -7.38
C ALA A 932 -29.37 6.08 -8.87
N ALA A 933 -30.39 6.09 -9.73
CA ALA A 933 -30.23 6.32 -11.16
C ALA A 933 -31.26 7.33 -11.65
N ASP A 934 -30.83 8.33 -12.41
CA ASP A 934 -31.71 9.38 -12.94
C ASP A 934 -32.49 8.89 -14.17
N VAL A 935 -31.86 8.07 -15.02
CA VAL A 935 -32.45 7.49 -16.23
C VAL A 935 -32.13 5.99 -16.33
N LEU A 936 -33.14 5.19 -16.62
CA LEU A 936 -33.07 3.74 -16.70
C LEU A 936 -32.57 3.29 -18.08
N GLN A 937 -31.43 2.60 -18.10
CA GLN A 937 -30.79 2.09 -19.32
C GLN A 937 -31.42 0.75 -19.75
N PRO A 938 -31.82 0.56 -21.03
CA PRO A 938 -32.47 -0.67 -21.50
C PRO A 938 -31.67 -1.97 -21.29
N THR A 939 -30.36 -1.89 -21.06
CA THR A 939 -29.46 -3.03 -20.83
C THR A 939 -29.27 -3.38 -19.36
N LYS A 940 -29.91 -2.66 -18.43
CA LYS A 940 -29.76 -2.83 -16.98
C LYS A 940 -31.10 -3.13 -16.31
N SER A 941 -31.03 -3.91 -15.24
CA SER A 941 -32.16 -4.09 -14.32
C SER A 941 -32.03 -3.15 -13.13
N TYR A 942 -33.17 -2.67 -12.64
CA TYR A 942 -33.27 -1.70 -11.57
C TYR A 942 -34.18 -2.22 -10.45
N CYS A 943 -34.11 -1.62 -9.27
CA CYS A 943 -34.99 -1.91 -8.15
C CYS A 943 -35.67 -0.62 -7.70
N VAL A 944 -37.01 -0.62 -7.66
CA VAL A 944 -37.78 0.45 -7.01
C VAL A 944 -38.01 0.03 -5.57
N ALA A 945 -37.50 0.80 -4.62
CA ALA A 945 -37.74 0.59 -3.19
C ALA A 945 -38.63 1.68 -2.62
N ILE A 946 -39.52 1.31 -1.69
CA ILE A 946 -40.45 2.21 -1.00
C ILE A 946 -40.35 2.04 0.51
N GLY A 947 -40.42 3.16 1.23
CA GLY A 947 -40.66 3.22 2.67
C GLY A 947 -41.93 4.04 2.92
N ALA A 948 -42.88 3.49 3.66
CA ALA A 948 -44.18 4.12 3.88
C ALA A 948 -44.78 3.78 5.25
N SER A 949 -45.47 4.76 5.83
CA SER A 949 -46.14 4.64 7.14
C SER A 949 -47.63 4.34 6.96
N VAL A 950 -48.07 3.18 7.47
CA VAL A 950 -49.45 2.70 7.38
C VAL A 950 -50.14 2.94 8.71
N GLY A 951 -50.51 4.21 8.94
CA GLY A 951 -51.00 4.69 10.23
C GLY A 951 -49.87 5.04 11.21
N PRO A 952 -50.19 5.49 12.44
CA PRO A 952 -49.20 5.91 13.43
C PRO A 952 -48.47 4.74 14.12
N SER A 953 -48.89 3.49 13.89
CA SER A 953 -48.37 2.30 14.56
C SER A 953 -47.18 1.63 13.86
N CYS A 954 -47.14 1.71 12.52
CA CYS A 954 -46.36 0.79 11.71
C CYS A 954 -45.80 1.42 10.44
N ARG A 955 -44.48 1.34 10.29
CA ARG A 955 -43.74 1.68 9.06
C ARG A 955 -43.34 0.40 8.33
N LEU A 956 -43.70 0.33 7.05
CA LEU A 956 -43.44 -0.80 6.16
C LEU A 956 -42.41 -0.41 5.09
N VAL A 957 -41.72 -1.43 4.57
CA VAL A 957 -40.78 -1.31 3.45
C VAL A 957 -41.02 -2.44 2.46
N ASP A 958 -40.92 -2.14 1.18
CA ASP A 958 -41.14 -3.10 0.09
C ASP A 958 -40.30 -2.71 -1.15
N ASN A 959 -40.19 -3.61 -2.14
CA ASN A 959 -39.58 -3.31 -3.44
C ASN A 959 -40.13 -4.15 -4.60
N ILE A 960 -39.89 -3.66 -5.81
CA ILE A 960 -40.12 -4.39 -7.07
C ILE A 960 -38.93 -4.21 -8.02
N VAL A 961 -38.60 -5.25 -8.78
CA VAL A 961 -37.51 -5.23 -9.77
C VAL A 961 -38.06 -4.85 -11.14
N LEU A 962 -37.38 -3.93 -11.81
CA LEU A 962 -37.62 -3.56 -13.20
C LEU A 962 -36.59 -4.29 -14.05
N GLU A 963 -36.99 -5.40 -14.69
CA GLU A 963 -36.11 -6.18 -15.58
C GLU A 963 -35.75 -5.42 -16.86
N ALA A 964 -34.50 -5.59 -17.31
CA ALA A 964 -34.12 -5.31 -18.69
C ALA A 964 -34.85 -6.25 -19.68
N PRO A 965 -35.29 -5.78 -20.86
CA PRO A 965 -35.82 -6.65 -21.91
C PRO A 965 -34.82 -7.75 -22.29
N LYS A 966 -35.30 -9.00 -22.39
CA LYS A 966 -34.49 -10.17 -22.72
C LYS A 966 -34.09 -10.13 -24.20
N GLY A 967 -32.85 -9.72 -24.47
CA GLY A 967 -32.25 -9.74 -25.81
C GLY A 967 -31.76 -11.13 -26.20
N ASP A 968 -31.91 -11.49 -27.48
CA ASP A 968 -31.60 -12.83 -27.99
C ASP A 968 -30.11 -13.21 -27.98
N SER A 969 -29.17 -12.28 -27.75
CA SER A 969 -27.75 -12.57 -27.92
C SER A 969 -27.21 -13.56 -26.88
N ALA A 970 -26.37 -14.50 -27.32
CA ALA A 970 -25.63 -15.39 -26.41
C ALA A 970 -24.65 -14.61 -25.51
N GLN A 971 -24.17 -13.46 -25.99
CA GLN A 971 -23.24 -12.58 -25.28
C GLN A 971 -23.89 -11.91 -24.05
N GLN A 972 -25.16 -11.51 -24.15
CA GLN A 972 -25.92 -11.04 -22.97
C GLN A 972 -26.15 -12.18 -21.97
N ARG A 973 -26.51 -13.39 -22.44
CA ARG A 973 -26.70 -14.56 -21.55
C ARG A 973 -25.42 -14.90 -20.77
N GLN A 974 -24.24 -14.65 -21.33
CA GLN A 974 -22.96 -14.85 -20.65
C GLN A 974 -22.65 -13.76 -19.58
N GLN A 975 -23.26 -12.57 -19.66
CA GLN A 975 -23.24 -11.58 -18.57
C GLN A 975 -24.34 -11.83 -17.50
N GLN A 976 -25.33 -12.67 -17.79
CA GLN A 976 -26.46 -12.98 -16.90
C GLN A 976 -26.27 -14.27 -16.07
N SER A 977 -25.09 -14.90 -16.13
CA SER A 977 -24.82 -16.22 -15.54
C SER A 977 -25.01 -16.27 -14.01
N GLY A 978 -25.79 -17.25 -13.54
CA GLY A 978 -25.95 -17.61 -12.12
C GLY A 978 -26.79 -16.65 -11.27
N TRP A 979 -26.54 -15.34 -11.39
CA TRP A 979 -27.06 -14.30 -10.49
C TRP A 979 -28.55 -14.01 -10.68
N MET A 980 -29.01 -13.78 -11.91
CA MET A 980 -30.43 -13.45 -12.13
C MET A 980 -31.38 -14.61 -11.78
N ALA A 981 -30.86 -15.86 -11.77
CA ALA A 981 -31.66 -17.05 -11.48
C ALA A 981 -32.16 -17.14 -10.02
N SER A 982 -31.43 -16.58 -9.04
CA SER A 982 -31.92 -16.48 -7.65
C SER A 982 -32.91 -15.33 -7.48
N TRP A 983 -32.58 -14.16 -8.05
CA TRP A 983 -33.38 -12.94 -7.96
C TRP A 983 -34.76 -13.00 -8.62
N LEU A 984 -34.89 -13.73 -9.73
CA LEU A 984 -36.16 -13.79 -10.48
C LEU A 984 -37.09 -14.94 -10.06
N GLY A 985 -36.63 -15.85 -9.19
CA GLY A 985 -37.38 -17.04 -8.79
C GLY A 985 -37.60 -18.01 -9.96
N ALA A 986 -36.68 -18.96 -10.15
CA ALA A 986 -36.75 -19.95 -11.22
C ALA A 986 -37.86 -21.02 -11.01
N GLY A 987 -39.12 -20.59 -11.07
CA GLY A 987 -40.30 -21.44 -11.09
C GLY A 987 -40.52 -22.10 -12.46
N LYS A 988 -40.89 -23.38 -12.42
CA LYS A 988 -41.87 -23.96 -13.33
C LYS A 988 -43.26 -23.76 -12.73
#